data_AF-B2GUF9-F1
#
_entry.id   AF-B2GUF9-F1
#
_cell.length_a   1.000
_cell.length_b   1.000
_cell.length_c   1.000
_cell.angle_alpha   90.00
_cell.angle_beta   90.00
_cell.angle_gamma   90.00
#
_symmetry.space_group_name_H-M   'P 1'
#
loop_
_entity.id
_entity.type
_entity.pdbx_description
1 polymer ?
#
loop_
_entity_poly.entity_id
_entity_poly.type
_entity_poly.pdbx_seq_one_letter_code
_entity_poly.pdbx_strand_id
1 'polypeptide(L)'
;VFSEIKDEDHFLMMVPWLLFLVLPTYVQNLNLDKTPQTLSGPPGSYFGFSLDFYKGTSIVVGAPRMQALESNITKGGGVFLCPWDPKGSSCTNINFDKTGDGADPLGSYTMKVYKSNQWLGAMVRTWNTAIVACAPLQHWNFIQSDKESGITPTGACYITGNLHDIHEFAPCRDNKTDSYYAPDNRYCELGFSAEISKDGTLLAGAPGGYFFKGLCATEDVPGILKKPPVAALLKAYPSRQISPNFRFPPTTFSHDAYKGFSVAYGEFTDDTTPEIVVGSPIYPHMGIVEIYTNDYQWRINTFKEEQIASYFGHSVAVTDVNNDGKDDVLVGAPLFMERRTGGKLQEVGRVYVYLQRTYSRFSNDHPVLRGTRVYGQFGSSIAPLGDIDQDGFNDVAVGAPFGGESGGGCVYIYRGSTAGLSPQPSQILESPLPPPTQFGFALRGGTDIDGNGYPDLLVGAFEADKVFIFRAQPVVVLQASLSFHPEALNPDVKLCKLPQSGAAVSCFTLHVCAQASGRNLPKKISLSADLQLDRLKSRFARRTFFLDSSQPSKTIDMELHSNSAQLCHNLTAYLRAESEFKDKLSPIAVSVNFSLVKEQSPDTVQPTLHGTTFLQEQTNILLDCGDDNVCIPDLHLNANWSADPLLIGIDNLVHVQFNATNFGEGAYEAELHVWLPQGAHYMQVLGEAEEKILCSPKKGNESEIVVCELGNPMKNGAKIHADLQLSFSNLEDSGSTVTFQMQIKSRNSINSNSPVFLVKMAVNVAATLELRGSSHPAEVVLPLPNWEPREESRKVQDYGEEVTHVYELHNAGPSSVHVQLVLQSPETYQGDYLLYPLSLEVDDKMNCKNQSKLNPLQLDMFIATEAPVSYSTGSNHRLDKRDVRKETTDDFIDERKNHTKKEETHQKHPVLLNCSSAPCWEVICSMENLDRGERATVKLHSILWIPSLLKRPQQQFILLSQGSFQVTGVPYKIQPETLLTGEAAANTTVLWVSPVGQKEIPLWWIIVGALGGLLLLALFVFVMWKLGFFKRTRPPTEDEDELTSD
;
A
#
# COMPACT_ATOMS: atom_id res chain seq x y z
N VAL A 1 29.80 38.38 10.15
CA VAL A 1 30.53 39.47 10.84
C VAL A 1 29.51 40.20 11.71
N PHE A 2 29.65 40.03 13.03
CA PHE A 2 29.11 40.80 14.17
C PHE A 2 27.60 41.15 14.25
N SER A 3 26.92 40.38 15.13
CA SER A 3 26.23 40.77 16.37
C SER A 3 25.55 42.16 16.54
N GLU A 4 24.28 42.07 16.96
CA GLU A 4 23.67 42.67 18.16
C GLU A 4 23.23 44.16 18.24
N ILE A 5 21.90 44.29 18.44
CA ILE A 5 21.18 45.07 19.47
C ILE A 5 21.15 46.61 19.32
N LYS A 6 19.95 47.21 19.11
CA LYS A 6 19.12 47.82 20.17
C LYS A 6 17.87 48.56 19.64
N ASP A 7 16.74 48.26 20.28
CA ASP A 7 15.54 49.09 20.57
C ASP A 7 14.97 50.03 19.51
N GLU A 8 13.71 49.77 19.09
CA GLU A 8 12.63 50.72 19.34
C GLU A 8 11.24 50.04 19.26
N ASP A 9 10.62 49.95 20.43
CA ASP A 9 9.20 49.66 20.64
C ASP A 9 8.35 50.78 20.03
N HIS A 10 7.50 50.44 19.05
CA HIS A 10 6.14 50.99 18.86
C HIS A 10 5.57 50.61 17.49
N PHE A 11 5.26 49.33 17.24
CA PHE A 11 4.27 48.98 16.21
C PHE A 11 3.68 47.58 16.49
N LEU A 12 3.04 47.44 17.65
CA LEU A 12 2.27 46.25 18.00
C LEU A 12 0.81 46.64 18.23
N MET A 13 0.05 46.76 17.14
CA MET A 13 -1.40 46.52 17.14
C MET A 13 -1.89 46.60 15.69
N MET A 14 -1.96 45.45 15.03
CA MET A 14 -2.94 45.04 14.01
C MET A 14 -2.35 43.84 13.26
N VAL A 15 -3.16 42.79 13.08
CA VAL A 15 -2.86 41.47 12.47
C VAL A 15 -2.22 40.47 13.46
N PRO A 16 -3.02 39.53 14.02
CA PRO A 16 -3.41 38.35 13.24
C PRO A 16 -4.85 37.87 13.49
N TRP A 17 -5.68 37.85 12.45
CA TRP A 17 -7.00 37.20 12.42
C TRP A 17 -7.19 36.47 11.08
N LEU A 18 -6.23 35.65 10.65
CA LEU A 18 -6.35 34.93 9.37
C LEU A 18 -5.66 33.56 9.27
N LEU A 19 -5.35 32.91 10.39
CA LEU A 19 -4.87 31.53 10.39
C LEU A 19 -5.47 30.79 11.58
N PHE A 20 -6.61 30.12 11.34
CA PHE A 20 -7.09 28.88 11.98
C PHE A 20 -8.55 28.65 11.57
N LEU A 21 -8.76 28.30 10.29
CA LEU A 21 -9.95 27.57 9.85
C LEU A 21 -9.45 26.22 9.32
N VAL A 22 -8.89 25.42 10.23
CA VAL A 22 -8.88 23.97 10.04
C VAL A 22 -10.30 23.55 10.36
N LEU A 23 -11.11 23.35 9.32
CA LEU A 23 -12.39 22.66 9.45
C LEU A 23 -12.07 21.30 10.12
N PRO A 24 -12.59 21.00 11.32
CA PRO A 24 -12.48 19.65 11.84
C PRO A 24 -13.24 18.76 10.87
N THR A 25 -12.53 17.82 10.24
CA THR A 25 -13.16 16.69 9.56
C THR A 25 -13.98 15.97 10.63
N TYR A 26 -15.29 16.23 10.63
CA TYR A 26 -16.24 15.54 11.50
C TYR A 26 -16.26 14.07 11.08
N VAL A 27 -15.43 13.26 11.74
CA VAL A 27 -15.52 11.79 11.65
C VAL A 27 -16.84 11.42 12.32
N GLN A 28 -17.83 10.99 11.52
CA GLN A 28 -19.13 10.55 12.01
C GLN A 28 -18.97 9.27 12.82
N ASN A 29 -19.18 9.30 14.14
CA ASN A 29 -19.14 8.08 14.95
C ASN A 29 -20.08 7.02 14.33
N LEU A 30 -19.54 5.83 14.01
CA LEU A 30 -20.28 4.76 13.37
C LEU A 30 -21.36 4.23 14.31
N ASN A 31 -20.97 3.41 15.28
CA ASN A 31 -21.91 2.91 16.29
C ASN A 31 -21.22 2.25 17.50
N LEU A 32 -19.89 2.24 17.60
CA LEU A 32 -19.24 1.71 18.81
C LEU A 32 -19.34 2.73 19.96
N ASP A 33 -19.83 2.31 21.13
CA ASP A 33 -19.93 3.17 22.30
C ASP A 33 -18.54 3.59 22.79
N LYS A 34 -18.34 4.91 22.98
CA LYS A 34 -17.06 5.47 23.45
C LYS A 34 -16.80 5.26 24.93
N THR A 35 -17.76 4.73 25.68
CA THR A 35 -17.57 4.34 27.08
C THR A 35 -17.39 2.83 27.22
N PRO A 36 -16.18 2.29 26.96
CA PRO A 36 -15.95 0.86 27.00
C PRO A 36 -15.97 0.33 28.44
N GLN A 37 -16.42 -0.91 28.60
CA GLN A 37 -16.15 -1.66 29.81
C GLN A 37 -14.68 -2.08 29.85
N THR A 38 -14.08 -2.06 31.03
CA THR A 38 -12.65 -2.39 31.20
C THR A 38 -12.46 -3.63 32.06
N LEU A 39 -11.64 -4.57 31.58
CA LEU A 39 -11.11 -5.70 32.34
C LEU A 39 -9.64 -5.42 32.68
N SER A 40 -9.22 -5.78 33.89
CA SER A 40 -7.84 -5.56 34.36
C SER A 40 -7.22 -6.87 34.84
N GLY A 41 -5.95 -7.08 34.50
CA GLY A 41 -5.15 -8.20 34.97
C GLY A 41 -4.13 -7.81 36.04
N PRO A 42 -3.30 -8.77 36.47
CA PRO A 42 -2.19 -8.50 37.38
C PRO A 42 -1.17 -7.52 36.78
N PRO A 43 -0.59 -6.59 37.58
CA PRO A 43 0.41 -5.64 37.07
C PRO A 43 1.66 -6.31 36.51
N GLY A 44 2.12 -5.86 35.35
CA GLY A 44 3.32 -6.35 34.64
C GLY A 44 3.16 -7.75 34.03
N SER A 45 1.93 -8.26 33.93
CA SER A 45 1.64 -9.58 33.37
C SER A 45 1.45 -9.57 31.85
N TYR A 46 1.32 -8.37 31.26
CA TYR A 46 0.91 -8.15 29.88
C TYR A 46 -0.49 -8.70 29.59
N PHE A 47 -1.40 -8.56 30.55
CA PHE A 47 -2.80 -8.92 30.36
C PHE A 47 -3.41 -8.12 29.21
N GLY A 48 -3.96 -8.82 28.22
CA GLY A 48 -4.49 -8.20 26.99
C GLY A 48 -3.51 -8.25 25.81
N PHE A 49 -2.38 -8.95 25.92
CA PHE A 49 -1.45 -9.18 24.82
C PHE A 49 -2.08 -10.01 23.68
N SER A 50 -2.93 -10.96 24.04
CA SER A 50 -3.80 -11.68 23.12
C SER A 50 -5.17 -11.88 23.76
N LEU A 51 -6.21 -11.96 22.94
CA LEU A 51 -7.59 -12.06 23.42
C LEU A 51 -8.47 -12.72 22.36
N ASP A 52 -9.58 -13.31 22.80
CA ASP A 52 -10.61 -13.87 21.94
C ASP A 52 -11.95 -14.01 22.67
N PHE A 53 -13.06 -14.03 21.93
CA PHE A 53 -14.38 -14.32 22.50
C PHE A 53 -14.50 -15.80 22.84
N TYR A 54 -15.32 -16.16 23.83
CA TYR A 54 -15.58 -17.55 24.21
C TYR A 54 -17.05 -17.75 24.51
N LYS A 55 -17.69 -18.69 23.78
CA LYS A 55 -19.12 -19.02 23.92
C LYS A 55 -20.04 -17.79 23.87
N GLY A 56 -19.66 -16.76 23.12
CA GLY A 56 -20.44 -15.52 22.91
C GLY A 56 -20.74 -14.69 24.16
N THR A 57 -20.26 -15.05 25.34
CA THR A 57 -20.66 -14.42 26.62
C THR A 57 -19.49 -14.27 27.58
N SER A 58 -18.29 -14.64 27.15
CA SER A 58 -17.07 -14.60 27.93
C SER A 58 -15.91 -14.27 27.02
N ILE A 59 -14.80 -13.86 27.63
CA ILE A 59 -13.60 -13.44 26.93
C ILE A 59 -12.43 -14.24 27.51
N VAL A 60 -11.60 -14.76 26.62
CA VAL A 60 -10.32 -15.38 26.98
C VAL A 60 -9.22 -14.36 26.76
N VAL A 61 -8.38 -14.13 27.77
CA VAL A 61 -7.31 -13.13 27.72
C VAL A 61 -5.97 -13.74 28.08
N GLY A 62 -4.98 -13.57 27.21
CA GLY A 62 -3.61 -13.97 27.46
C GLY A 62 -2.81 -12.93 28.25
N ALA A 63 -1.95 -13.41 29.15
CA ALA A 63 -1.05 -12.62 29.99
C ALA A 63 0.35 -13.27 30.02
N PRO A 64 1.16 -13.12 28.96
CA PRO A 64 2.38 -13.91 28.74
C PRO A 64 3.49 -13.72 29.79
N ARG A 65 3.46 -12.64 30.58
CA ARG A 65 4.44 -12.37 31.63
C ARG A 65 3.90 -12.57 33.04
N MET A 66 2.71 -13.14 33.17
CA MET A 66 2.13 -13.47 34.47
C MET A 66 3.08 -14.35 35.29
N GLN A 67 3.23 -14.02 36.56
CA GLN A 67 3.99 -14.84 37.50
C GLN A 67 3.21 -16.15 37.75
N ALA A 68 3.87 -17.29 37.56
CA ALA A 68 3.26 -18.59 37.79
C ALA A 68 2.92 -18.78 39.28
N LEU A 69 1.91 -19.62 39.55
CA LEU A 69 1.51 -19.98 40.92
C LEU A 69 2.58 -20.82 41.66
N GLU A 70 3.47 -21.46 40.91
CA GLU A 70 4.55 -22.28 41.42
C GLU A 70 5.79 -21.43 41.76
N SER A 71 6.43 -21.72 42.90
CA SER A 71 7.49 -20.87 43.48
C SER A 71 8.82 -20.88 42.71
N ASN A 72 9.02 -21.80 41.77
CA ASN A 72 10.26 -21.98 41.01
C ASN A 72 10.19 -21.52 39.55
N ILE A 73 9.03 -21.12 39.03
CA ILE A 73 8.86 -20.65 37.65
C ILE A 73 8.71 -19.13 37.63
N THR A 74 9.60 -18.43 36.93
CA THR A 74 9.56 -16.97 36.81
C THR A 74 8.86 -16.56 35.52
N LYS A 75 7.84 -15.69 35.60
CA LYS A 75 7.09 -15.17 34.44
C LYS A 75 6.67 -16.28 33.45
N GLY A 76 6.05 -17.34 33.96
CA GLY A 76 5.62 -18.50 33.16
C GLY A 76 4.48 -18.18 32.19
N GLY A 77 3.76 -17.07 32.40
CA GLY A 77 2.59 -16.69 31.62
C GLY A 77 1.30 -17.35 32.14
N GLY A 78 0.16 -16.89 31.63
CA GLY A 78 -1.15 -17.36 32.06
C GLY A 78 -2.26 -16.91 31.11
N VAL A 79 -3.42 -17.52 31.28
CA VAL A 79 -4.60 -17.26 30.45
C VAL A 79 -5.81 -17.14 31.35
N PHE A 80 -6.60 -16.09 31.16
CA PHE A 80 -7.76 -15.79 31.99
C PHE A 80 -9.04 -16.03 31.21
N LEU A 81 -10.06 -16.51 31.92
CA LEU A 81 -11.45 -16.52 31.48
C LEU A 81 -12.21 -15.43 32.23
N CYS A 82 -12.73 -14.47 31.48
CA CYS A 82 -13.48 -13.33 31.98
C CYS A 82 -14.94 -13.44 31.49
N PRO A 83 -15.89 -13.89 32.32
CA PRO A 83 -17.30 -13.84 31.94
C PRO A 83 -17.72 -12.39 31.70
N TRP A 84 -18.63 -12.12 30.78
CA TRP A 84 -19.14 -10.77 30.59
C TRP A 84 -20.34 -10.51 31.51
N ASP A 85 -20.34 -9.36 32.19
CA ASP A 85 -21.44 -8.87 33.02
C ASP A 85 -21.53 -7.34 32.86
N PRO A 86 -22.70 -6.76 32.55
CA PRO A 86 -22.88 -5.31 32.45
C PRO A 86 -22.37 -4.51 33.67
N LYS A 87 -22.42 -5.11 34.87
CA LYS A 87 -22.03 -4.48 36.14
C LYS A 87 -20.54 -4.64 36.48
N GLY A 88 -19.78 -5.33 35.61
CA GLY A 88 -18.40 -5.69 35.86
C GLY A 88 -18.27 -7.12 36.35
N SER A 89 -17.23 -7.79 35.86
CA SER A 89 -16.94 -9.19 36.16
C SER A 89 -15.49 -9.37 36.57
N SER A 90 -15.21 -10.42 37.34
CA SER A 90 -13.86 -10.81 37.70
C SER A 90 -13.34 -11.87 36.73
N CYS A 91 -12.09 -11.72 36.30
CA CYS A 91 -11.39 -12.70 35.50
C CYS A 91 -10.81 -13.81 36.37
N THR A 92 -10.91 -15.06 35.91
CA THR A 92 -10.38 -16.24 36.58
C THR A 92 -9.25 -16.87 35.77
N ASN A 93 -8.15 -17.27 36.41
CA ASN A 93 -7.04 -17.91 35.70
C ASN A 93 -7.39 -19.36 35.32
N ILE A 94 -7.22 -19.72 34.06
CA ILE A 94 -7.31 -21.10 33.56
C ILE A 94 -5.99 -21.79 33.86
N ASN A 95 -6.05 -22.83 34.67
CA ASN A 95 -4.87 -23.59 35.05
C ASN A 95 -4.44 -24.57 33.95
N PHE A 96 -3.77 -24.04 32.92
CA PHE A 96 -3.20 -24.81 31.80
C PHE A 96 -2.03 -25.68 32.23
N ASP A 97 -1.29 -25.28 33.26
CA ASP A 97 -0.09 -25.98 33.69
C ASP A 97 0.01 -26.07 35.21
N LYS A 98 -0.11 -27.29 35.71
CA LYS A 98 -0.03 -27.64 37.14
C LYS A 98 1.36 -28.15 37.54
N THR A 99 2.33 -28.04 36.63
CA THR A 99 3.66 -28.63 36.79
C THR A 99 4.74 -27.63 36.41
N GLY A 100 5.83 -27.61 37.17
CA GLY A 100 6.99 -26.79 36.84
C GLY A 100 7.80 -27.34 35.66
N ASP A 101 9.09 -27.04 35.64
CA ASP A 101 10.03 -27.60 34.67
C ASP A 101 9.93 -29.14 34.70
N GLY A 102 9.78 -29.73 33.52
CA GLY A 102 9.61 -31.17 33.35
C GLY A 102 10.92 -31.84 32.98
N ALA A 103 11.23 -32.99 33.60
CA ALA A 103 12.32 -33.86 33.18
C ALA A 103 11.86 -35.33 33.18
N ASP A 104 11.94 -36.00 32.04
CA ASP A 104 11.61 -37.43 31.92
C ASP A 104 12.84 -38.20 31.40
N PRO A 105 13.49 -39.02 32.25
CA PRO A 105 14.55 -39.92 31.83
C PRO A 105 13.96 -41.21 31.21
N LEU A 106 14.29 -41.48 29.94
CA LEU A 106 13.91 -42.72 29.26
C LEU A 106 15.16 -43.47 28.77
N GLY A 107 15.60 -44.47 29.52
CA GLY A 107 16.79 -45.26 29.16
C GLY A 107 18.07 -44.43 29.13
N SER A 108 18.68 -44.27 27.95
CA SER A 108 19.96 -43.54 27.75
C SER A 108 19.80 -42.06 27.38
N TYR A 109 18.57 -41.55 27.33
CA TYR A 109 18.30 -40.15 27.02
C TYR A 109 17.38 -39.50 28.08
N THR A 110 17.49 -38.18 28.20
CA THR A 110 16.70 -37.34 29.11
C THR A 110 16.09 -36.19 28.33
N MET A 111 14.80 -35.97 28.52
CA MET A 111 14.04 -34.89 27.90
C MET A 111 13.70 -33.83 28.95
N LYS A 112 13.97 -32.57 28.65
CA LYS A 112 13.73 -31.44 29.57
C LYS A 112 12.90 -30.34 28.92
N VAL A 113 11.95 -29.81 29.68
CA VAL A 113 11.14 -28.64 29.32
C VAL A 113 11.39 -27.55 30.35
N TYR A 114 11.67 -26.34 29.89
CA TYR A 114 11.87 -25.16 30.73
C TYR A 114 10.75 -24.16 30.48
N LYS A 115 10.11 -23.71 31.57
CA LYS A 115 8.86 -22.95 31.51
C LYS A 115 8.99 -21.50 32.00
N SER A 116 10.13 -21.14 32.58
CA SER A 116 10.41 -19.74 32.93
C SER A 116 10.53 -18.88 31.67
N ASN A 117 9.84 -17.74 31.64
CA ASN A 117 9.74 -16.83 30.48
C ASN A 117 9.26 -17.51 29.19
N GLN A 118 8.44 -18.56 29.28
CA GLN A 118 7.92 -19.27 28.09
C GLN A 118 6.84 -18.50 27.31
N TRP A 119 6.31 -17.42 27.89
CA TRP A 119 5.26 -16.59 27.28
C TRP A 119 3.92 -17.31 27.04
N LEU A 120 3.47 -18.14 27.99
CA LEU A 120 2.15 -18.77 27.90
C LEU A 120 1.03 -17.72 27.85
N GLY A 121 0.21 -17.77 26.81
CA GLY A 121 -0.83 -16.76 26.56
C GLY A 121 -0.38 -15.64 25.62
N ALA A 122 0.78 -15.77 24.96
CA ALA A 122 1.16 -14.87 23.88
C ALA A 122 0.21 -14.97 22.67
N MET A 123 -0.38 -16.14 22.47
CA MET A 123 -1.45 -16.39 21.50
C MET A 123 -2.57 -17.12 22.24
N VAL A 124 -3.81 -16.70 21.99
CA VAL A 124 -5.03 -17.44 22.36
C VAL A 124 -5.99 -17.48 21.17
N ARG A 125 -6.67 -18.62 21.01
CA ARG A 125 -7.84 -18.79 20.13
C ARG A 125 -8.86 -19.71 20.75
N THR A 126 -10.10 -19.53 20.35
CA THR A 126 -11.20 -20.40 20.74
C THR A 126 -11.86 -21.00 19.52
N TRP A 127 -12.42 -22.20 19.70
CA TRP A 127 -13.27 -22.83 18.70
C TRP A 127 -14.28 -23.71 19.42
N ASN A 128 -15.57 -23.43 19.27
CA ASN A 128 -16.65 -24.07 20.02
C ASN A 128 -16.43 -23.99 21.54
N THR A 129 -16.06 -25.12 22.16
CA THR A 129 -15.73 -25.20 23.60
C THR A 129 -14.24 -25.32 23.85
N ALA A 130 -13.43 -25.41 22.80
CA ALA A 130 -11.99 -25.53 22.90
C ALA A 130 -11.33 -24.16 23.06
N ILE A 131 -10.32 -24.10 23.92
CA ILE A 131 -9.41 -22.96 24.07
C ILE A 131 -8.01 -23.47 23.76
N VAL A 132 -7.32 -22.79 22.85
CA VAL A 132 -5.93 -23.00 22.48
C VAL A 132 -5.13 -21.81 23.01
N ALA A 133 -4.06 -22.08 23.74
CA ALA A 133 -3.13 -21.08 24.23
C ALA A 133 -1.69 -21.52 24.01
N CYS A 134 -0.85 -20.66 23.44
CA CYS A 134 0.53 -21.02 23.11
C CYS A 134 1.56 -20.29 23.97
N ALA A 135 2.73 -20.93 24.10
CA ALA A 135 3.93 -20.48 24.77
C ALA A 135 5.10 -20.55 23.76
N PRO A 136 5.26 -19.55 22.88
CA PRO A 136 6.21 -19.61 21.77
C PRO A 136 7.67 -19.73 22.24
N LEU A 137 7.99 -19.12 23.40
CA LEU A 137 9.34 -19.12 23.97
C LEU A 137 9.58 -20.26 24.95
N GLN A 138 8.75 -21.30 24.93
CA GLN A 138 9.00 -22.48 25.75
C GLN A 138 10.23 -23.23 25.24
N HIS A 139 11.20 -23.46 26.14
CA HIS A 139 12.45 -24.10 25.77
C HIS A 139 12.42 -25.60 26.01
N TRP A 140 13.12 -26.31 25.14
CA TRP A 140 13.28 -27.76 25.13
C TRP A 140 14.76 -28.14 25.09
N ASN A 141 15.11 -29.26 25.73
CA ASN A 141 16.42 -29.88 25.57
C ASN A 141 16.28 -31.41 25.55
N PHE A 142 16.89 -32.04 24.54
CA PHE A 142 17.04 -33.48 24.42
C PHE A 142 18.50 -33.86 24.66
N ILE A 143 18.75 -34.68 25.68
CA ILE A 143 20.10 -35.08 26.10
C ILE A 143 20.25 -36.58 25.88
N GLN A 144 21.26 -37.00 25.12
CA GLN A 144 21.62 -38.40 24.92
C GLN A 144 23.12 -38.59 25.19
N SER A 145 23.46 -39.25 26.30
CA SER A 145 24.84 -39.43 26.77
C SER A 145 25.61 -38.10 26.93
N ASP A 146 26.63 -37.84 26.12
CA ASP A 146 27.47 -36.63 26.10
C ASP A 146 27.01 -35.57 25.09
N LYS A 147 25.95 -35.86 24.33
CA LYS A 147 25.38 -34.96 23.32
C LYS A 147 24.04 -34.41 23.80
N GLU A 148 23.80 -33.13 23.54
CA GLU A 148 22.50 -32.51 23.75
C GLU A 148 22.00 -31.82 22.48
N SER A 149 20.75 -31.37 22.48
CA SER A 149 20.18 -30.53 21.42
C SER A 149 20.42 -29.04 21.67
N GLY A 150 20.88 -28.69 22.86
CA GLY A 150 20.86 -27.34 23.42
C GLY A 150 19.48 -26.96 23.97
N ILE A 151 19.45 -25.98 24.88
CA ILE A 151 18.23 -25.38 25.42
C ILE A 151 17.68 -24.40 24.38
N THR A 152 16.64 -24.81 23.64
CA THR A 152 16.19 -24.10 22.43
C THR A 152 14.68 -23.86 22.43
N PRO A 153 14.19 -22.71 21.91
CA PRO A 153 12.79 -22.32 21.98
C PRO A 153 11.96 -23.03 20.90
N THR A 154 11.60 -24.29 21.16
CA THR A 154 10.75 -25.06 20.23
C THR A 154 9.31 -24.54 20.19
N GLY A 155 8.84 -23.93 21.29
CA GLY A 155 7.45 -23.52 21.48
C GLY A 155 6.49 -24.69 21.70
N ALA A 156 5.33 -24.41 22.29
CA ALA A 156 4.25 -25.37 22.49
C ALA A 156 2.89 -24.67 22.61
N CYS A 157 1.83 -25.39 22.27
CA CYS A 157 0.45 -24.95 22.50
C CYS A 157 -0.26 -25.93 23.44
N TYR A 158 -1.10 -25.38 24.32
CA TYR A 158 -1.95 -26.09 25.24
C TYR A 158 -3.42 -25.93 24.84
N ILE A 159 -4.15 -27.04 24.83
CA ILE A 159 -5.52 -27.10 24.35
C ILE A 159 -6.41 -27.73 25.43
N THR A 160 -7.58 -27.15 25.67
CA THR A 160 -8.59 -27.73 26.57
C THR A 160 -9.99 -27.55 26.01
N GLY A 161 -10.84 -28.57 26.12
CA GLY A 161 -12.25 -28.52 25.74
C GLY A 161 -13.23 -28.35 26.90
N ASN A 162 -12.74 -28.52 28.14
CA ASN A 162 -13.56 -28.57 29.35
C ASN A 162 -12.92 -27.82 30.56
N LEU A 163 -11.83 -27.08 30.33
CA LEU A 163 -11.07 -26.33 31.35
C LEU A 163 -10.37 -27.19 32.41
N HIS A 164 -10.42 -28.52 32.31
CA HIS A 164 -9.86 -29.45 33.28
C HIS A 164 -8.79 -30.36 32.67
N ASP A 165 -9.12 -30.97 31.53
CA ASP A 165 -8.20 -31.79 30.76
C ASP A 165 -7.42 -30.89 29.80
N ILE A 166 -6.11 -30.87 30.00
CA ILE A 166 -5.18 -30.10 29.17
C ILE A 166 -4.39 -31.08 28.31
N HIS A 167 -4.28 -30.75 27.02
CA HIS A 167 -3.54 -31.48 26.01
C HIS A 167 -2.44 -30.57 25.46
N GLU A 168 -1.31 -31.15 25.07
CA GLU A 168 -0.17 -30.40 24.51
C GLU A 168 0.02 -30.72 23.03
N PHE A 169 0.33 -29.68 22.27
CA PHE A 169 0.70 -29.72 20.86
C PHE A 169 2.06 -29.04 20.68
N ALA A 170 3.11 -29.83 20.48
CA ALA A 170 4.50 -29.36 20.34
C ALA A 170 5.29 -30.13 19.25
N PRO A 171 4.85 -30.11 17.98
CA PRO A 171 5.47 -30.83 16.87
C PRO A 171 6.94 -30.48 16.56
N CYS A 172 7.46 -29.35 17.06
CA CYS A 172 8.85 -28.96 16.83
C CYS A 172 9.85 -29.60 17.79
N ARG A 173 9.40 -30.29 18.85
CA ARG A 173 10.29 -31.04 19.74
C ARG A 173 10.78 -32.30 19.02
N ASP A 174 12.10 -32.44 18.93
CA ASP A 174 12.77 -33.54 18.22
C ASP A 174 13.92 -34.10 19.08
N ASN A 175 14.48 -35.24 18.65
CA ASN A 175 15.62 -35.92 19.27
C ASN A 175 16.98 -35.59 18.61
N LYS A 176 17.00 -34.56 17.76
CA LYS A 176 18.21 -34.09 17.09
C LYS A 176 19.15 -33.41 18.09
N THR A 177 20.39 -33.88 18.13
CA THR A 177 21.48 -33.27 18.92
C THR A 177 22.27 -32.29 18.08
N ASP A 178 23.17 -31.53 18.71
CA ASP A 178 24.05 -30.52 18.10
C ASP A 178 24.92 -31.04 16.95
N SER A 179 25.05 -32.36 16.84
CA SER A 179 25.77 -33.01 15.75
C SER A 179 25.01 -33.06 14.41
N TYR A 180 23.73 -32.70 14.38
CA TYR A 180 22.89 -32.71 13.18
C TYR A 180 22.84 -31.33 12.50
N TYR A 181 23.22 -31.26 11.23
CA TYR A 181 23.15 -30.04 10.42
C TYR A 181 22.07 -30.17 9.34
N ALA A 182 20.95 -29.45 9.55
CA ALA A 182 19.81 -29.23 8.65
C ALA A 182 18.98 -30.48 8.21
N PRO A 183 17.64 -30.37 8.14
CA PRO A 183 16.76 -29.27 8.59
C PRO A 183 16.57 -29.21 10.13
N ASP A 184 16.64 -27.99 10.70
CA ASP A 184 16.62 -27.72 12.15
C ASP A 184 15.31 -27.07 12.63
N ASN A 185 14.66 -27.68 13.64
CA ASN A 185 13.38 -27.24 14.21
C ASN A 185 13.52 -26.73 15.65
N ARG A 186 14.74 -26.69 16.19
CA ARG A 186 15.00 -26.34 17.60
C ARG A 186 14.57 -24.93 17.97
N TYR A 187 14.60 -24.02 17.02
CA TYR A 187 14.23 -22.61 17.19
C TYR A 187 12.83 -22.28 16.65
N CYS A 188 11.94 -23.26 16.47
CA CYS A 188 10.64 -23.05 15.83
C CYS A 188 9.83 -21.86 16.35
N GLU A 189 9.77 -21.68 17.67
CA GLU A 189 8.85 -20.76 18.34
C GLU A 189 7.38 -21.03 17.97
N LEU A 190 6.99 -22.30 17.97
CA LEU A 190 5.63 -22.71 17.58
C LEU A 190 4.56 -22.01 18.41
N GLY A 191 3.55 -21.50 17.70
CA GLY A 191 2.41 -20.81 18.30
C GLY A 191 2.65 -19.31 18.45
N PHE A 192 3.69 -18.78 17.79
CA PHE A 192 3.90 -17.35 17.62
C PHE A 192 2.66 -16.67 17.04
N SER A 193 2.08 -17.29 16.01
CA SER A 193 0.74 -17.00 15.51
C SER A 193 -0.04 -18.30 15.39
N ALA A 194 -1.36 -18.21 15.45
CA ALA A 194 -2.21 -19.34 15.14
C ALA A 194 -3.67 -18.90 14.88
N GLU A 195 -4.35 -19.72 14.09
CA GLU A 195 -5.77 -19.56 13.74
C GLU A 195 -6.45 -20.93 13.67
N ILE A 196 -7.77 -20.96 13.88
CA ILE A 196 -8.56 -22.19 13.79
C ILE A 196 -9.59 -22.03 12.68
N SER A 197 -9.60 -22.97 11.74
CA SER A 197 -10.57 -22.97 10.65
C SER A 197 -11.99 -23.30 11.16
N LYS A 198 -13.01 -23.04 10.33
CA LYS A 198 -14.42 -23.31 10.67
C LYS A 198 -14.67 -24.78 11.05
N ASP A 199 -14.00 -25.72 10.39
CA ASP A 199 -14.06 -27.17 10.63
C ASP A 199 -13.24 -27.65 11.84
N GLY A 200 -12.44 -26.78 12.46
CA GLY A 200 -11.70 -27.08 13.70
C GLY A 200 -10.26 -27.56 13.49
N THR A 201 -9.64 -27.19 12.38
CA THR A 201 -8.23 -27.45 12.08
C THR A 201 -7.38 -26.30 12.63
N LEU A 202 -6.50 -26.60 13.59
CA LEU A 202 -5.55 -25.62 14.11
C LEU A 202 -4.41 -25.41 13.12
N LEU A 203 -4.10 -24.16 12.80
CA LEU A 203 -2.89 -23.74 12.09
C LEU A 203 -2.01 -22.94 13.06
N ALA A 204 -0.78 -23.38 13.28
CA ALA A 204 0.19 -22.70 14.12
C ALA A 204 1.45 -22.31 13.34
N GLY A 205 1.77 -21.02 13.35
CA GLY A 205 3.00 -20.47 12.78
C GLY A 205 4.19 -20.64 13.72
N ALA A 206 5.37 -20.85 13.12
CA ALA A 206 6.64 -21.09 13.79
C ALA A 206 7.77 -20.39 13.00
N PRO A 207 7.95 -19.07 13.18
CA PRO A 207 8.83 -18.25 12.34
C PRO A 207 10.32 -18.64 12.44
N GLY A 208 10.76 -19.22 13.55
CA GLY A 208 12.17 -19.59 13.74
C GLY A 208 12.55 -20.98 13.19
N GLY A 209 11.59 -21.72 12.64
CA GLY A 209 11.83 -23.05 12.04
C GLY A 209 12.79 -22.99 10.85
N TYR A 210 13.59 -24.05 10.66
CA TYR A 210 14.54 -24.20 9.55
C TYR A 210 15.51 -23.02 9.38
N PHE A 211 16.22 -22.65 10.46
CA PHE A 211 17.08 -21.45 10.49
C PHE A 211 16.32 -20.19 10.09
N PHE A 212 15.24 -19.90 10.83
CA PHE A 212 14.42 -18.70 10.67
C PHE A 212 13.78 -18.51 9.29
N LYS A 213 13.82 -19.54 8.43
CA LYS A 213 12.99 -19.58 7.23
C LYS A 213 11.50 -19.56 7.61
N GLY A 214 11.16 -20.21 8.71
CA GLY A 214 9.81 -20.33 9.23
C GLY A 214 9.04 -21.51 8.65
N LEU A 215 8.09 -22.01 9.42
CA LEU A 215 7.17 -23.09 9.05
C LEU A 215 5.80 -22.88 9.68
N CYS A 216 4.83 -23.66 9.23
CA CYS A 216 3.52 -23.76 9.85
C CYS A 216 3.24 -25.24 10.19
N ALA A 217 2.46 -25.49 11.24
CA ALA A 217 2.01 -26.83 11.62
C ALA A 217 0.49 -26.85 11.71
N THR A 218 -0.13 -27.90 11.19
CA THR A 218 -1.58 -28.10 11.22
C THR A 218 -1.96 -29.39 11.94
N GLU A 219 -3.06 -29.38 12.70
CA GLU A 219 -3.65 -30.59 13.32
C GLU A 219 -5.11 -30.32 13.72
N ASP A 220 -5.98 -31.33 13.61
CA ASP A 220 -7.37 -31.25 14.03
C ASP A 220 -7.50 -31.09 15.56
N VAL A 221 -8.19 -30.04 16.02
CA VAL A 221 -8.47 -29.81 17.44
C VAL A 221 -9.19 -31.01 18.09
N PRO A 222 -10.24 -31.60 17.48
CA PRO A 222 -10.85 -32.83 18.01
C PRO A 222 -9.88 -34.02 18.08
N GLY A 223 -8.90 -34.07 17.18
CA GLY A 223 -7.85 -35.10 17.17
C GLY A 223 -6.88 -34.94 18.35
N ILE A 224 -6.53 -33.69 18.71
CA ILE A 224 -5.69 -33.38 19.88
C ILE A 224 -6.41 -33.76 21.17
N LEU A 225 -7.69 -33.38 21.32
CA LEU A 225 -8.48 -33.62 22.54
C LEU A 225 -8.73 -35.12 22.82
N LYS A 226 -8.59 -36.00 21.82
CA LYS A 226 -8.68 -37.47 22.01
C LYS A 226 -7.40 -38.09 22.60
N LYS A 227 -6.27 -37.37 22.57
CA LYS A 227 -4.98 -37.85 23.09
C LYS A 227 -4.98 -37.80 24.62
N PRO A 228 -4.16 -38.63 25.31
CA PRO A 228 -4.06 -38.54 26.77
C PRO A 228 -3.56 -37.16 27.22
N PRO A 229 -4.01 -36.64 28.38
CA PRO A 229 -3.57 -35.34 28.91
C PRO A 229 -2.06 -35.25 29.19
N VAL A 230 -1.55 -34.02 29.34
CA VAL A 230 -0.10 -33.66 29.49
C VAL A 230 0.69 -34.51 30.48
N ALA A 231 0.06 -35.04 31.54
CA ALA A 231 0.71 -35.88 32.56
C ALA A 231 1.33 -37.19 32.01
N ALA A 232 1.06 -37.58 30.75
CA ALA A 232 1.59 -38.79 30.12
C ALA A 232 2.53 -38.53 28.92
N LEU A 233 2.76 -37.28 28.49
CA LEU A 233 3.17 -36.95 27.12
C LEU A 233 4.66 -36.71 26.85
N LEU A 234 5.53 -36.57 27.86
CA LEU A 234 6.99 -36.63 27.62
C LEU A 234 7.41 -37.97 26.99
N LYS A 235 6.57 -39.01 27.12
CA LYS A 235 6.80 -40.36 26.57
C LYS A 235 6.38 -40.56 25.12
N ALA A 236 5.79 -39.56 24.46
CA ALA A 236 5.09 -39.78 23.21
C ALA A 236 5.74 -39.22 21.94
N TYR A 237 7.04 -38.85 21.87
CA TYR A 237 7.66 -38.45 20.58
C TYR A 237 9.15 -38.79 20.46
N PRO A 238 9.71 -38.97 19.22
CA PRO A 238 9.11 -38.57 17.94
C PRO A 238 9.06 -39.63 16.83
N SER A 239 7.85 -39.89 16.31
CA SER A 239 7.66 -40.51 15.00
C SER A 239 6.65 -39.79 14.10
N ARG A 240 6.02 -38.68 14.54
CA ARG A 240 5.30 -37.84 13.58
C ARG A 240 6.24 -36.79 13.02
N GLN A 241 6.62 -37.00 11.77
CA GLN A 241 7.08 -35.94 10.91
C GLN A 241 6.05 -34.80 10.97
N ILE A 242 6.52 -33.57 11.20
CA ILE A 242 5.88 -32.39 10.61
C ILE A 242 5.58 -32.80 9.16
N SER A 243 4.30 -32.79 8.77
CA SER A 243 3.79 -33.48 7.58
C SER A 243 4.80 -33.50 6.41
N PRO A 244 5.09 -34.65 5.79
CA PRO A 244 6.14 -34.78 4.76
C PRO A 244 5.91 -33.92 3.50
N ASN A 245 4.80 -33.18 3.42
CA ASN A 245 4.46 -32.27 2.33
C ASN A 245 5.33 -30.98 2.30
N PHE A 246 6.13 -30.68 3.33
CA PHE A 246 7.07 -29.54 3.32
C PHE A 246 8.34 -29.78 2.48
N ARG A 247 8.22 -30.42 1.31
CA ARG A 247 9.33 -30.56 0.34
C ARG A 247 9.44 -29.29 -0.48
N PHE A 248 10.36 -28.42 -0.10
CA PHE A 248 10.83 -27.37 -1.00
C PHE A 248 11.65 -27.97 -2.15
N PRO A 249 11.51 -27.48 -3.38
CA PRO A 249 12.56 -27.60 -4.39
C PRO A 249 13.83 -26.88 -3.88
N PRO A 250 15.04 -27.43 -4.13
CA PRO A 250 16.30 -26.99 -3.52
C PRO A 250 16.88 -25.68 -4.11
N THR A 251 16.07 -24.79 -4.67
CA THR A 251 16.57 -23.66 -5.47
C THR A 251 15.97 -22.33 -5.03
N THR A 252 16.51 -21.79 -3.93
CA THR A 252 16.77 -20.37 -3.59
C THR A 252 16.73 -20.22 -2.07
N PHE A 253 17.91 -20.12 -1.45
CA PHE A 253 18.10 -19.93 -0.02
C PHE A 253 17.75 -18.48 0.36
N SER A 254 16.59 -18.24 0.98
CA SER A 254 16.38 -17.09 1.85
C SER A 254 16.22 -17.62 3.27
N HIS A 255 17.30 -17.58 4.04
CA HIS A 255 17.20 -17.69 5.49
C HIS A 255 16.50 -16.45 6.06
N ASP A 256 16.03 -16.51 7.30
CA ASP A 256 15.48 -15.34 8.03
C ASP A 256 14.20 -14.71 7.44
N ALA A 257 13.34 -15.50 6.80
CA ALA A 257 12.08 -15.04 6.21
C ALA A 257 10.93 -14.87 7.23
N TYR A 258 11.02 -15.55 8.38
CA TYR A 258 9.99 -15.60 9.43
C TYR A 258 8.61 -16.03 8.93
N LYS A 259 8.57 -17.04 8.04
CA LYS A 259 7.29 -17.58 7.55
C LYS A 259 6.44 -18.12 8.70
N GLY A 260 5.18 -17.72 8.74
CA GLY A 260 4.27 -18.04 9.86
C GLY A 260 4.31 -17.01 10.99
N PHE A 261 4.89 -15.83 10.75
CA PHE A 261 4.78 -14.70 11.68
C PHE A 261 3.32 -14.30 11.90
N SER A 262 2.51 -14.34 10.85
CA SER A 262 1.06 -14.18 10.90
C SER A 262 0.39 -15.24 10.00
N VAL A 263 -0.80 -15.67 10.39
CA VAL A 263 -1.57 -16.69 9.68
C VAL A 263 -3.07 -16.37 9.72
N ALA A 264 -3.78 -16.78 8.67
CA ALA A 264 -5.24 -16.74 8.60
C ALA A 264 -5.77 -17.87 7.69
N TYR A 265 -7.07 -18.11 7.73
CA TYR A 265 -7.79 -18.98 6.80
C TYR A 265 -8.75 -18.15 5.94
N GLY A 266 -9.00 -18.59 4.72
CA GLY A 266 -9.94 -17.98 3.78
C GLY A 266 -10.35 -18.91 2.65
N GLU A 267 -11.42 -18.61 1.94
CA GLU A 267 -11.86 -19.35 0.76
C GLU A 267 -11.46 -18.61 -0.53
N PHE A 268 -10.53 -19.18 -1.31
CA PHE A 268 -10.02 -18.59 -2.55
C PHE A 268 -10.16 -19.51 -3.76
N THR A 269 -10.74 -20.72 -3.57
CA THR A 269 -10.84 -21.76 -4.59
C THR A 269 -12.27 -22.18 -4.98
N ASP A 270 -13.30 -21.62 -4.34
CA ASP A 270 -14.72 -21.94 -4.50
C ASP A 270 -15.04 -23.44 -4.23
N ASP A 271 -14.21 -24.13 -3.44
CA ASP A 271 -14.37 -25.57 -3.16
C ASP A 271 -14.86 -25.88 -1.73
N THR A 272 -15.16 -24.83 -0.96
CA THR A 272 -15.61 -24.83 0.45
C THR A 272 -14.54 -25.23 1.47
N THR A 273 -13.33 -25.58 1.01
CA THR A 273 -12.18 -25.88 1.86
C THR A 273 -11.38 -24.60 2.08
N PRO A 274 -11.23 -24.13 3.34
CA PRO A 274 -10.46 -22.93 3.57
C PRO A 274 -8.96 -23.15 3.30
N GLU A 275 -8.41 -22.33 2.43
CA GLU A 275 -6.99 -22.14 2.17
C GLU A 275 -6.28 -21.41 3.31
N ILE A 276 -4.95 -21.54 3.30
CA ILE A 276 -4.06 -21.00 4.32
C ILE A 276 -3.36 -19.75 3.80
N VAL A 277 -3.48 -18.64 4.53
CA VAL A 277 -2.75 -17.39 4.28
C VAL A 277 -1.59 -17.26 5.27
N VAL A 278 -0.38 -16.98 4.77
CA VAL A 278 0.83 -16.91 5.60
C VAL A 278 1.64 -15.66 5.32
N GLY A 279 1.89 -14.87 6.36
CA GLY A 279 2.81 -13.73 6.32
C GLY A 279 4.26 -14.12 6.61
N SER A 280 5.19 -13.54 5.83
CA SER A 280 6.64 -13.68 5.99
C SER A 280 7.29 -12.29 5.88
N PRO A 281 7.31 -11.51 6.96
CA PRO A 281 7.55 -10.06 6.90
C PRO A 281 8.96 -9.62 6.53
N ILE A 282 9.92 -10.56 6.51
CA ILE A 282 11.33 -10.26 6.21
C ILE A 282 11.76 -10.86 4.86
N TYR A 283 10.94 -11.65 4.18
CA TYR A 283 11.34 -12.27 2.91
C TYR A 283 11.45 -11.25 1.77
N PRO A 284 12.53 -11.28 0.96
CA PRO A 284 13.93 -11.40 1.35
C PRO A 284 14.47 -10.15 2.08
N HIS A 285 13.77 -9.00 2.06
CA HIS A 285 13.83 -7.90 3.06
C HIS A 285 12.59 -6.97 2.98
N MET A 286 11.62 -7.26 2.11
CA MET A 286 10.44 -6.41 1.83
C MET A 286 9.19 -6.93 2.55
N GLY A 287 9.10 -8.25 2.73
CA GLY A 287 7.94 -8.93 3.25
C GLY A 287 7.06 -9.48 2.13
N ILE A 288 6.50 -10.68 2.34
CA ILE A 288 5.54 -11.31 1.43
C ILE A 288 4.38 -11.90 2.21
N VAL A 289 3.26 -12.08 1.52
CA VAL A 289 2.13 -12.90 1.98
C VAL A 289 1.81 -13.92 0.89
N GLU A 290 1.70 -15.18 1.27
CA GLU A 290 1.44 -16.29 0.36
C GLU A 290 0.15 -17.01 0.73
N ILE A 291 -0.59 -17.46 -0.28
CA ILE A 291 -1.78 -18.30 -0.12
C ILE A 291 -1.43 -19.72 -0.55
N TYR A 292 -1.77 -20.69 0.28
CA TYR A 292 -1.56 -22.11 0.07
C TYR A 292 -2.87 -22.87 0.10
N THR A 293 -2.95 -23.98 -0.64
CA THR A 293 -3.99 -25.00 -0.44
C THR A 293 -3.97 -25.51 1.01
N ASN A 294 -5.09 -26.03 1.51
CA ASN A 294 -5.20 -26.54 2.89
C ASN A 294 -4.17 -27.65 3.20
N ASP A 295 -3.83 -28.49 2.22
CA ASP A 295 -2.80 -29.53 2.34
C ASP A 295 -1.34 -29.01 2.24
N TYR A 296 -1.20 -27.69 2.07
CA TYR A 296 0.05 -26.94 1.91
C TYR A 296 0.90 -27.38 0.71
N GLN A 297 0.32 -28.08 -0.27
CA GLN A 297 1.06 -28.61 -1.41
C GLN A 297 1.30 -27.57 -2.50
N TRP A 298 0.33 -26.68 -2.73
CA TRP A 298 0.35 -25.75 -3.84
C TRP A 298 0.21 -24.32 -3.35
N ARG A 299 1.15 -23.47 -3.79
CA ARG A 299 1.03 -22.02 -3.61
C ARG A 299 0.11 -21.48 -4.70
N ILE A 300 -0.98 -20.86 -4.26
CA ILE A 300 -2.04 -20.30 -5.11
C ILE A 300 -1.69 -18.89 -5.55
N ASN A 301 -1.27 -18.04 -4.60
CA ASN A 301 -0.97 -16.64 -4.87
C ASN A 301 0.16 -16.10 -3.98
N THR A 302 0.73 -14.96 -4.35
CA THR A 302 1.78 -14.26 -3.62
C THR A 302 1.62 -12.75 -3.76
N PHE A 303 1.45 -12.09 -2.63
CA PHE A 303 1.48 -10.63 -2.51
C PHE A 303 2.88 -10.18 -2.08
N LYS A 304 3.39 -9.14 -2.74
CA LYS A 304 4.72 -8.59 -2.49
C LYS A 304 4.62 -7.08 -2.29
N GLU A 305 5.52 -6.55 -1.49
CA GLU A 305 5.69 -5.12 -1.26
C GLU A 305 6.98 -4.62 -1.92
N GLU A 306 7.02 -3.35 -2.34
CA GLU A 306 8.22 -2.73 -2.92
C GLU A 306 9.15 -2.14 -1.84
N GLN A 307 8.58 -1.65 -0.73
CA GLN A 307 9.37 -1.02 0.33
C GLN A 307 10.02 -2.04 1.28
N ILE A 308 11.35 -2.07 1.24
CA ILE A 308 12.21 -2.79 2.19
C ILE A 308 11.94 -2.33 3.63
N ALA A 309 11.96 -3.29 4.57
CA ALA A 309 11.80 -3.06 6.01
C ALA A 309 10.45 -2.46 6.45
N SER A 310 9.44 -2.45 5.58
CA SER A 310 8.06 -2.06 5.93
C SER A 310 7.34 -3.10 6.82
N TYR A 311 7.92 -4.30 6.90
CA TYR A 311 7.41 -5.44 7.66
C TYR A 311 6.05 -5.94 7.12
N PHE A 312 5.88 -5.89 5.79
CA PHE A 312 4.67 -6.33 5.09
C PHE A 312 4.36 -7.81 5.36
N GLY A 313 3.17 -8.09 5.89
CA GLY A 313 2.81 -9.44 6.39
C GLY A 313 2.96 -9.58 7.90
N HIS A 314 3.20 -8.47 8.63
CA HIS A 314 3.14 -8.44 10.10
C HIS A 314 1.80 -8.98 10.62
N SER A 315 0.71 -8.51 10.01
CA SER A 315 -0.66 -8.92 10.31
C SER A 315 -1.36 -9.28 9.00
N VAL A 316 -2.19 -10.32 9.06
CA VAL A 316 -3.08 -10.73 7.96
C VAL A 316 -4.47 -10.92 8.52
N ALA A 317 -5.48 -10.54 7.74
CA ALA A 317 -6.88 -10.79 8.04
C ALA A 317 -7.61 -11.14 6.75
N VAL A 318 -8.69 -11.90 6.89
CA VAL A 318 -9.51 -12.37 5.77
C VAL A 318 -10.98 -12.10 6.11
N THR A 319 -11.69 -11.44 5.19
CA THR A 319 -13.14 -11.18 5.29
C THR A 319 -13.66 -10.61 3.97
N ASP A 320 -14.87 -10.97 3.58
CA ASP A 320 -15.59 -10.37 2.44
C ASP A 320 -16.04 -8.94 2.77
N VAL A 321 -15.31 -7.91 2.32
CA VAL A 321 -15.61 -6.49 2.65
C VAL A 321 -16.57 -5.83 1.66
N ASN A 322 -16.79 -6.46 0.50
CA ASN A 322 -17.67 -5.93 -0.56
C ASN A 322 -18.96 -6.72 -0.76
N ASN A 323 -19.20 -7.72 0.09
CA ASN A 323 -20.35 -8.61 0.11
C ASN A 323 -20.61 -9.26 -1.27
N ASP A 324 -19.54 -9.70 -1.93
CA ASP A 324 -19.63 -10.39 -3.23
C ASP A 324 -19.56 -11.93 -3.11
N GLY A 325 -19.52 -12.42 -1.86
CA GLY A 325 -19.47 -13.83 -1.50
C GLY A 325 -18.07 -14.45 -1.51
N LYS A 326 -17.02 -13.67 -1.78
CA LYS A 326 -15.63 -14.12 -1.79
C LYS A 326 -14.84 -13.42 -0.68
N ASP A 327 -13.86 -14.14 -0.13
CA ASP A 327 -13.03 -13.64 0.94
C ASP A 327 -11.96 -12.67 0.40
N ASP A 328 -11.84 -11.49 0.99
CA ASP A 328 -10.79 -10.53 0.66
C ASP A 328 -9.62 -10.64 1.64
N VAL A 329 -8.41 -10.32 1.18
CA VAL A 329 -7.19 -10.39 2.02
C VAL A 329 -6.71 -9.01 2.41
N LEU A 330 -6.50 -8.79 3.70
CA LEU A 330 -5.91 -7.58 4.24
C LEU A 330 -4.51 -7.86 4.79
N VAL A 331 -3.55 -7.00 4.45
CA VAL A 331 -2.15 -7.16 4.87
C VAL A 331 -1.63 -5.89 5.52
N GLY A 332 -1.09 -6.01 6.74
CA GLY A 332 -0.46 -4.91 7.47
C GLY A 332 1.05 -4.80 7.22
N ALA A 333 1.51 -3.56 7.03
CA ALA A 333 2.91 -3.15 6.95
C ALA A 333 3.15 -1.98 7.94
N PRO A 334 3.23 -2.26 9.25
CA PRO A 334 3.23 -1.22 10.28
C PRO A 334 4.42 -0.27 10.23
N LEU A 335 5.55 -0.70 9.66
CA LEU A 335 6.77 0.10 9.55
C LEU A 335 6.89 0.81 8.19
N PHE A 336 5.83 0.80 7.39
CA PHE A 336 5.81 1.49 6.10
C PHE A 336 6.06 2.99 6.26
N MET A 337 6.98 3.53 5.45
CA MET A 337 7.32 4.94 5.39
C MET A 337 6.72 5.62 4.17
N GLU A 338 6.11 6.79 4.38
CA GLU A 338 5.61 7.65 3.31
C GLU A 338 6.49 8.90 3.17
N ARG A 339 6.64 9.40 1.94
CA ARG A 339 7.25 10.72 1.70
C ARG A 339 6.22 11.82 1.94
N ARG A 340 6.43 12.63 2.97
CA ARG A 340 5.59 13.82 3.25
C ARG A 340 6.20 15.10 2.68
N THR A 341 5.47 16.21 2.84
CA THR A 341 5.90 17.56 2.42
C THR A 341 7.33 17.86 2.89
N GLY A 342 8.22 18.20 1.96
CA GLY A 342 9.66 18.34 2.20
C GLY A 342 10.51 17.10 1.87
N GLY A 343 9.90 16.03 1.33
CA GLY A 343 10.60 14.87 0.75
C GLY A 343 11.19 13.89 1.77
N LYS A 344 10.96 14.11 3.07
CA LYS A 344 11.42 13.22 4.14
C LYS A 344 10.53 11.99 4.25
N LEU A 345 11.16 10.83 4.44
CA LEU A 345 10.48 9.58 4.80
C LEU A 345 10.02 9.66 6.26
N GLN A 346 8.77 9.29 6.49
CA GLN A 346 8.17 9.19 7.82
C GLN A 346 7.44 7.87 7.93
N GLU A 347 7.80 7.07 8.94
CA GLU A 347 7.08 5.83 9.28
C GLU A 347 5.67 6.18 9.70
N VAL A 348 4.67 5.66 8.99
CA VAL A 348 3.25 5.89 9.28
C VAL A 348 2.47 4.59 9.39
N GLY A 349 2.97 3.51 8.79
CA GLY A 349 2.26 2.26 8.65
C GLY A 349 1.18 2.30 7.57
N ARG A 350 0.87 1.13 7.02
CA ARG A 350 -0.08 0.96 5.92
C ARG A 350 -0.78 -0.39 6.01
N VAL A 351 -2.02 -0.45 5.52
CA VAL A 351 -2.75 -1.70 5.28
C VAL A 351 -3.17 -1.76 3.81
N TYR A 352 -2.96 -2.92 3.20
CA TYR A 352 -3.32 -3.23 1.82
C TYR A 352 -4.59 -4.08 1.81
N VAL A 353 -5.51 -3.80 0.89
CA VAL A 353 -6.78 -4.51 0.74
C VAL A 353 -6.84 -5.16 -0.64
N TYR A 354 -6.66 -6.47 -0.69
CA TYR A 354 -6.71 -7.25 -1.92
C TYR A 354 -8.09 -7.85 -2.09
N LEU A 355 -8.89 -7.24 -2.98
CA LEU A 355 -10.24 -7.73 -3.29
C LEU A 355 -10.20 -8.93 -4.22
N GLN A 356 -10.84 -10.03 -3.85
CA GLN A 356 -10.92 -11.21 -4.70
C GLN A 356 -11.96 -10.97 -5.81
N ARG A 357 -11.58 -11.14 -7.08
CA ARG A 357 -12.49 -10.94 -8.22
C ARG A 357 -13.05 -12.26 -8.73
N THR A 358 -12.15 -13.20 -8.95
CA THR A 358 -12.45 -14.56 -9.44
C THR A 358 -11.54 -15.56 -8.72
N TYR A 359 -11.78 -16.86 -8.91
CA TYR A 359 -10.92 -17.95 -8.42
C TYR A 359 -9.43 -17.56 -8.40
N SER A 360 -8.85 -17.50 -7.19
CA SER A 360 -7.42 -17.24 -6.96
C SER A 360 -6.85 -15.94 -7.58
N ARG A 361 -7.69 -15.03 -8.09
CA ARG A 361 -7.27 -13.78 -8.74
C ARG A 361 -7.82 -12.58 -7.98
N PHE A 362 -6.90 -11.68 -7.64
CA PHE A 362 -7.18 -10.45 -6.92
C PHE A 362 -7.11 -9.25 -7.87
N SER A 363 -7.79 -8.18 -7.49
CA SER A 363 -7.74 -6.89 -8.18
C SER A 363 -6.31 -6.34 -8.21
N ASN A 364 -5.84 -5.88 -9.37
CA ASN A 364 -4.56 -5.16 -9.46
C ASN A 364 -4.64 -3.80 -8.76
N ASP A 365 -5.81 -3.15 -8.85
CA ASP A 365 -6.12 -1.97 -8.05
C ASP A 365 -6.55 -2.42 -6.65
N HIS A 366 -5.63 -2.30 -5.69
CA HIS A 366 -5.88 -2.58 -4.28
C HIS A 366 -5.98 -1.26 -3.49
N PRO A 367 -7.12 -1.00 -2.81
CA PRO A 367 -7.22 0.12 -1.88
C PRO A 367 -6.13 0.03 -0.80
N VAL A 368 -5.56 1.18 -0.43
CA VAL A 368 -4.58 1.28 0.66
C VAL A 368 -5.11 2.18 1.76
N LEU A 369 -5.09 1.67 2.99
CA LEU A 369 -5.42 2.43 4.19
C LEU A 369 -4.11 2.98 4.77
N ARG A 370 -4.09 4.28 5.08
CA ARG A 370 -2.86 4.99 5.47
C ARG A 370 -2.91 5.41 6.92
N GLY A 371 -1.83 5.15 7.65
CA GLY A 371 -1.61 5.72 8.96
C GLY A 371 -1.43 7.23 8.90
N THR A 372 -2.02 7.94 9.86
CA THR A 372 -1.95 9.41 9.93
C THR A 372 -0.84 9.90 10.85
N ARG A 373 -0.48 9.13 11.88
CA ARG A 373 0.51 9.49 12.90
C ARG A 373 1.88 8.85 12.60
N VAL A 374 2.93 9.65 12.75
CA VAL A 374 4.31 9.17 12.58
C VAL A 374 4.68 8.25 13.75
N TYR A 375 5.33 7.13 13.46
CA TYR A 375 5.65 6.06 14.43
C TYR A 375 4.42 5.46 15.12
N GLY A 376 3.22 5.63 14.55
CA GLY A 376 1.98 5.09 15.11
C GLY A 376 1.85 3.57 14.94
N GLN A 377 2.64 2.98 14.03
CA GLN A 377 2.57 1.58 13.61
C GLN A 377 1.16 1.15 13.17
N PHE A 378 0.56 1.93 12.28
CA PHE A 378 -0.75 1.60 11.73
C PHE A 378 -0.69 0.29 10.93
N GLY A 379 -1.54 -0.67 11.28
CA GLY A 379 -1.54 -2.00 10.66
C GLY A 379 -0.83 -3.08 11.51
N SER A 380 -0.43 -2.77 12.75
CA SER A 380 0.10 -3.80 13.65
C SER A 380 -0.91 -4.90 13.96
N SER A 381 -2.20 -4.56 13.98
CA SER A 381 -3.30 -5.51 14.12
C SER A 381 -4.44 -5.16 13.17
N ILE A 382 -5.11 -6.20 12.66
CA ILE A 382 -6.28 -6.09 11.80
C ILE A 382 -7.29 -7.11 12.32
N ALA A 383 -8.54 -6.69 12.52
CA ALA A 383 -9.61 -7.57 12.98
C ALA A 383 -10.86 -7.36 12.11
N PRO A 384 -11.36 -8.41 11.45
CA PRO A 384 -12.71 -8.43 10.93
C PRO A 384 -13.71 -8.18 12.06
N LEU A 385 -14.67 -7.30 11.83
CA LEU A 385 -15.73 -6.97 12.77
C LEU A 385 -17.05 -7.66 12.42
N GLY A 386 -17.13 -8.27 11.22
CA GLY A 386 -18.41 -8.56 10.59
C GLY A 386 -19.13 -7.25 10.23
N ASP A 387 -20.41 -7.34 9.92
CA ASP A 387 -21.26 -6.18 9.66
C ASP A 387 -21.61 -5.49 10.99
N ILE A 388 -20.80 -4.50 11.39
CA ILE A 388 -20.88 -3.90 12.72
C ILE A 388 -22.06 -2.94 12.85
N ASP A 389 -22.48 -2.32 11.75
CA ASP A 389 -23.59 -1.37 11.72
C ASP A 389 -24.84 -1.89 11.01
N GLN A 390 -24.82 -3.17 10.59
CA GLN A 390 -25.91 -3.93 9.98
C GLN A 390 -26.38 -3.34 8.64
N ASP A 391 -25.44 -2.80 7.86
CA ASP A 391 -25.68 -2.18 6.55
C ASP A 391 -25.60 -3.18 5.38
N GLY A 392 -25.18 -4.41 5.64
CA GLY A 392 -25.03 -5.49 4.67
C GLY A 392 -23.60 -5.72 4.19
N PHE A 393 -22.59 -5.00 4.68
CA PHE A 393 -21.18 -5.21 4.34
C PHE A 393 -20.34 -5.48 5.59
N ASN A 394 -19.30 -6.29 5.49
CA ASN A 394 -18.41 -6.50 6.64
C ASN A 394 -17.44 -5.33 6.81
N ASP A 395 -17.19 -5.00 8.07
CA ASP A 395 -16.31 -3.91 8.49
C ASP A 395 -15.02 -4.44 9.12
N VAL A 396 -14.03 -3.55 9.23
CA VAL A 396 -12.69 -3.91 9.72
C VAL A 396 -12.19 -2.87 10.73
N ALA A 397 -11.58 -3.36 11.82
CA ALA A 397 -10.78 -2.56 12.73
C ALA A 397 -9.29 -2.71 12.45
N VAL A 398 -8.56 -1.59 12.45
CA VAL A 398 -7.09 -1.55 12.31
C VAL A 398 -6.47 -0.85 13.51
N GLY A 399 -5.52 -1.50 14.16
CA GLY A 399 -4.79 -0.96 15.30
C GLY A 399 -3.55 -0.15 14.90
N ALA A 400 -3.31 0.93 15.65
CA ALA A 400 -2.07 1.69 15.65
C ALA A 400 -1.64 1.89 17.12
N PRO A 401 -0.92 0.93 17.71
CA PRO A 401 -0.66 0.85 19.16
C PRO A 401 0.11 2.03 19.74
N PHE A 402 0.80 2.79 18.90
CA PHE A 402 1.57 3.98 19.27
C PHE A 402 0.98 5.27 18.67
N GLY A 403 -0.20 5.16 18.06
CA GLY A 403 -0.93 6.27 17.46
C GLY A 403 -1.72 7.12 18.47
N GLY A 404 -2.69 7.88 17.95
CA GLY A 404 -3.50 8.83 18.72
C GLY A 404 -2.78 10.15 18.99
N GLU A 405 -3.51 11.16 19.48
CA GLU A 405 -2.91 12.44 19.87
C GLU A 405 -1.94 12.33 21.05
N SER A 406 -2.26 11.45 21.99
CA SER A 406 -1.46 11.21 23.19
C SER A 406 -0.28 10.26 22.95
N GLY A 407 -0.25 9.52 21.83
CA GLY A 407 0.69 8.41 21.64
C GLY A 407 0.34 7.16 22.46
N GLY A 408 -0.85 7.12 23.09
CA GLY A 408 -1.34 5.97 23.86
C GLY A 408 -1.85 4.82 23.01
N GLY A 409 -1.96 5.00 21.69
CA GLY A 409 -2.55 4.02 20.80
C GLY A 409 -3.99 4.35 20.42
N CYS A 410 -4.39 3.90 19.24
CA CYS A 410 -5.73 4.11 18.70
C CYS A 410 -6.14 2.96 17.77
N VAL A 411 -7.45 2.83 17.55
CA VAL A 411 -8.06 1.85 16.66
C VAL A 411 -8.96 2.57 15.67
N TYR A 412 -8.79 2.28 14.38
CA TYR A 412 -9.54 2.86 13.28
C TYR A 412 -10.57 1.85 12.79
N ILE A 413 -11.82 2.28 12.63
CA ILE A 413 -12.91 1.46 12.10
C ILE A 413 -13.15 1.89 10.65
N TYR A 414 -13.13 0.92 9.74
CA TYR A 414 -13.33 1.11 8.32
C TYR A 414 -14.56 0.35 7.88
N ARG A 415 -15.46 1.06 7.18
CA ARG A 415 -16.69 0.47 6.67
C ARG A 415 -16.51 -0.25 5.35
N GLY A 416 -17.18 -1.39 5.23
CA GLY A 416 -17.38 -2.09 3.97
C GLY A 416 -18.30 -1.32 3.02
N SER A 417 -18.21 -1.64 1.73
CA SER A 417 -19.08 -1.12 0.68
C SER A 417 -18.93 -1.97 -0.58
N THR A 418 -19.80 -1.79 -1.58
CA THR A 418 -19.67 -2.47 -2.87
C THR A 418 -18.32 -2.24 -3.57
N ALA A 419 -17.60 -1.16 -3.26
CA ALA A 419 -16.27 -0.86 -3.79
C ALA A 419 -15.11 -1.42 -2.94
N GLY A 420 -15.41 -2.15 -1.86
CA GLY A 420 -14.46 -2.54 -0.82
C GLY A 420 -14.49 -1.57 0.37
N LEU A 421 -13.38 -1.48 1.11
CA LEU A 421 -13.30 -0.60 2.28
C LEU A 421 -13.19 0.88 1.90
N SER A 422 -13.93 1.73 2.62
CA SER A 422 -13.77 3.19 2.55
C SER A 422 -12.33 3.59 2.94
N PRO A 423 -11.65 4.48 2.19
CA PRO A 423 -10.30 4.93 2.55
C PRO A 423 -10.27 5.82 3.80
N GLN A 424 -11.40 6.41 4.18
CA GLN A 424 -11.54 7.22 5.39
C GLN A 424 -12.18 6.38 6.50
N PRO A 425 -11.61 6.39 7.73
CA PRO A 425 -12.19 5.69 8.85
C PRO A 425 -13.54 6.31 9.22
N SER A 426 -14.54 5.48 9.47
CA SER A 426 -15.84 5.92 9.99
C SER A 426 -15.74 6.29 11.46
N GLN A 427 -14.94 5.58 12.25
CA GLN A 427 -14.77 5.88 13.67
C GLN A 427 -13.32 5.67 14.11
N ILE A 428 -12.86 6.49 15.06
CA ILE A 428 -11.55 6.35 15.70
C ILE A 428 -11.77 6.20 17.20
N LEU A 429 -11.22 5.13 17.77
CA LEU A 429 -11.21 4.86 19.20
C LEU A 429 -9.82 5.21 19.73
N GLU A 430 -9.74 6.19 20.61
CA GLU A 430 -8.49 6.56 21.28
C GLU A 430 -8.33 5.82 22.60
N SER A 431 -7.08 5.57 23.00
CA SER A 431 -6.78 5.03 24.33
C SER A 431 -7.42 5.91 25.42
N PRO A 432 -8.27 5.35 26.31
CA PRO A 432 -8.84 6.09 27.43
C PRO A 432 -7.83 6.33 28.57
N LEU A 433 -6.61 5.82 28.42
CA LEU A 433 -5.52 5.91 29.39
C LEU A 433 -4.31 6.66 28.79
N PRO A 434 -3.52 7.37 29.61
CA PRO A 434 -2.30 8.03 29.16
C PRO A 434 -1.23 7.01 28.73
N PRO A 435 -0.37 7.34 27.74
CA PRO A 435 0.67 6.46 27.21
C PRO A 435 1.76 6.07 28.25
N PRO A 436 2.53 5.00 27.97
CA PRO A 436 2.31 4.00 26.93
C PRO A 436 1.34 2.90 27.40
N THR A 437 0.34 2.56 26.59
CA THR A 437 -0.62 1.48 26.90
C THR A 437 -0.66 0.39 25.82
N GLN A 438 -0.17 0.72 24.61
CA GLN A 438 -0.20 -0.14 23.42
C GLN A 438 -1.64 -0.54 23.07
N PHE A 439 -2.58 0.38 23.31
CA PHE A 439 -3.98 0.21 22.99
C PHE A 439 -4.16 -0.05 21.50
N GLY A 440 -4.76 -1.19 21.16
CA GLY A 440 -4.92 -1.64 19.77
C GLY A 440 -3.86 -2.62 19.29
N PHE A 441 -2.98 -3.11 20.17
CA PHE A 441 -2.01 -4.16 19.80
C PHE A 441 -2.70 -5.49 19.47
N ALA A 442 -3.73 -5.86 20.22
CA ALA A 442 -4.58 -7.02 19.95
C ALA A 442 -6.03 -6.60 19.77
N LEU A 443 -6.69 -7.13 18.73
CA LEU A 443 -8.07 -6.80 18.37
C LEU A 443 -8.84 -8.07 18.04
N ARG A 444 -10.10 -8.18 18.48
CA ARG A 444 -11.05 -9.20 18.01
C ARG A 444 -12.45 -8.60 17.93
N GLY A 445 -13.14 -8.86 16.82
CA GLY A 445 -14.53 -8.46 16.61
C GLY A 445 -15.38 -9.63 16.11
N GLY A 446 -16.52 -9.34 15.50
CA GLY A 446 -17.36 -10.35 14.85
C GLY A 446 -18.25 -11.16 15.79
N THR A 447 -18.32 -10.83 17.08
CA THR A 447 -19.17 -11.51 18.06
C THR A 447 -19.98 -10.50 18.86
N ASP A 448 -21.28 -10.71 18.92
CA ASP A 448 -22.23 -9.98 19.79
C ASP A 448 -22.18 -10.58 21.20
N ILE A 449 -21.63 -9.84 22.17
CA ILE A 449 -21.42 -10.31 23.54
C ILE A 449 -22.63 -10.05 24.46
N ASP A 450 -23.45 -9.06 24.11
CA ASP A 450 -24.59 -8.62 24.93
C ASP A 450 -25.95 -9.05 24.36
N GLY A 451 -25.97 -9.67 23.18
CA GLY A 451 -27.16 -10.20 22.52
C GLY A 451 -28.03 -9.10 21.89
N ASN A 452 -27.47 -7.92 21.62
CA ASN A 452 -28.21 -6.79 21.05
C ASN A 452 -28.37 -6.88 19.52
N GLY A 453 -27.78 -7.88 18.88
CA GLY A 453 -27.84 -8.13 17.44
C GLY A 453 -26.75 -7.44 16.61
N TYR A 454 -25.78 -6.78 17.25
CA TYR A 454 -24.66 -6.11 16.61
C TYR A 454 -23.33 -6.67 17.16
N PRO A 455 -22.34 -6.96 16.31
CA PRO A 455 -21.02 -7.42 16.75
C PRO A 455 -20.28 -6.38 17.61
N ASP A 456 -19.55 -6.84 18.62
CA ASP A 456 -18.74 -6.00 19.51
C ASP A 456 -17.25 -6.10 19.20
N LEU A 457 -16.45 -5.22 19.80
CA LEU A 457 -15.01 -5.14 19.60
C LEU A 457 -14.24 -5.21 20.94
N LEU A 458 -13.29 -6.14 21.01
CA LEU A 458 -12.31 -6.26 22.07
C LEU A 458 -11.00 -5.59 21.67
N VAL A 459 -10.45 -4.76 22.57
CA VAL A 459 -9.17 -4.06 22.36
C VAL A 459 -8.21 -4.32 23.52
N GLY A 460 -7.05 -4.89 23.21
CA GLY A 460 -5.97 -5.13 24.16
C GLY A 460 -5.07 -3.91 24.34
N ALA A 461 -4.65 -3.67 25.58
CA ALA A 461 -3.68 -2.64 25.97
C ALA A 461 -2.71 -3.24 26.99
N PHE A 462 -1.77 -4.06 26.50
CA PHE A 462 -1.04 -5.01 27.34
C PHE A 462 -0.04 -4.34 28.30
N GLU A 463 0.58 -3.20 27.97
CA GLU A 463 1.44 -2.47 28.93
C GLU A 463 0.62 -1.84 30.08
N ALA A 464 -0.68 -1.64 29.87
CA ALA A 464 -1.60 -1.22 30.92
C ALA A 464 -2.27 -2.41 31.65
N ASP A 465 -1.91 -3.65 31.29
CA ASP A 465 -2.53 -4.90 31.78
C ASP A 465 -4.07 -4.89 31.66
N LYS A 466 -4.61 -4.38 30.55
CA LYS A 466 -6.05 -4.14 30.38
C LYS A 466 -6.60 -4.60 29.03
N VAL A 467 -7.90 -4.90 29.05
CA VAL A 467 -8.73 -5.13 27.87
C VAL A 467 -9.96 -4.22 27.93
N PHE A 468 -10.30 -3.63 26.81
CA PHE A 468 -11.47 -2.77 26.64
C PHE A 468 -12.51 -3.47 25.77
N ILE A 469 -13.77 -3.41 26.19
CA ILE A 469 -14.91 -3.99 25.48
C ILE A 469 -15.75 -2.83 24.97
N PHE A 470 -15.72 -2.61 23.66
CA PHE A 470 -16.53 -1.62 22.96
C PHE A 470 -17.77 -2.32 22.43
N ARG A 471 -18.94 -1.91 22.91
CA ARG A 471 -20.22 -2.47 22.48
C ARG A 471 -20.81 -1.68 21.33
N ALA A 472 -21.36 -2.37 20.34
CA ALA A 472 -22.03 -1.73 19.22
C ALA A 472 -23.43 -1.24 19.63
N GLN A 473 -23.74 -0.01 19.25
CA GLN A 473 -25.02 0.65 19.46
C GLN A 473 -25.98 0.27 18.34
N PRO A 474 -27.26 -0.02 18.64
CA PRO A 474 -28.25 -0.24 17.59
C PRO A 474 -28.38 0.98 16.66
N VAL A 475 -28.40 0.73 15.36
CA VAL A 475 -28.39 1.78 14.34
C VAL A 475 -29.82 2.05 13.86
N VAL A 476 -30.29 3.27 14.07
CA VAL A 476 -31.57 3.75 13.53
C VAL A 476 -31.29 4.51 12.24
N VAL A 477 -31.68 3.95 11.11
CA VAL A 477 -31.60 4.61 9.80
C VAL A 477 -32.90 5.38 9.56
N LEU A 478 -32.80 6.70 9.60
CA LEU A 478 -33.90 7.63 9.36
C LEU A 478 -33.99 7.96 7.87
N GLN A 479 -35.18 7.79 7.31
CA GLN A 479 -35.57 8.33 6.01
C GLN A 479 -36.63 9.40 6.25
N ALA A 480 -36.28 10.65 5.95
CA ALA A 480 -37.14 11.79 6.17
C ALA A 480 -37.25 12.63 4.89
N SER A 481 -38.40 13.29 4.74
CA SER A 481 -38.70 14.17 3.61
C SER A 481 -39.42 15.41 4.10
N LEU A 482 -39.12 16.54 3.47
CA LEU A 482 -39.78 17.83 3.70
C LEU A 482 -40.41 18.28 2.39
N SER A 483 -41.68 18.67 2.40
CA SER A 483 -42.35 19.24 1.22
C SER A 483 -43.30 20.37 1.61
N PHE A 484 -43.66 21.20 0.62
CA PHE A 484 -44.46 22.41 0.78
C PHE A 484 -45.74 22.32 -0.04
N HIS A 485 -46.84 22.82 0.51
CA HIS A 485 -48.08 23.03 -0.25
C HIS A 485 -48.67 24.40 0.08
N PRO A 486 -48.81 25.32 -0.91
CA PRO A 486 -48.34 25.22 -2.30
C PRO A 486 -46.79 25.21 -2.42
N GLU A 487 -46.26 24.77 -3.56
CA GLU A 487 -44.79 24.69 -3.81
C GLU A 487 -44.10 26.05 -3.91
N ALA A 488 -44.82 27.08 -4.36
CA ALA A 488 -44.37 28.47 -4.42
C ALA A 488 -45.38 29.39 -3.72
N LEU A 489 -44.87 30.45 -3.10
CA LEU A 489 -45.66 31.38 -2.30
C LEU A 489 -46.13 32.56 -3.14
N ASN A 490 -47.45 32.73 -3.25
CA ASN A 490 -48.06 33.93 -3.79
C ASN A 490 -48.45 34.90 -2.65
N PRO A 491 -47.82 36.09 -2.54
CA PRO A 491 -48.15 37.09 -1.51
C PRO A 491 -49.59 37.63 -1.58
N ASP A 492 -50.22 37.60 -2.75
CA ASP A 492 -51.58 38.12 -2.97
C ASP A 492 -52.67 37.15 -2.48
N VAL A 493 -52.34 35.86 -2.42
CA VAL A 493 -53.26 34.80 -1.98
C VAL A 493 -53.24 34.68 -0.45
N LYS A 494 -54.12 35.43 0.23
CA LYS A 494 -54.19 35.51 1.71
C LYS A 494 -55.30 34.63 2.30
N LEU A 495 -55.04 33.32 2.36
CA LEU A 495 -56.03 32.31 2.78
C LEU A 495 -56.15 32.15 4.31
N CYS A 496 -55.12 32.45 5.08
CA CYS A 496 -55.12 32.26 6.54
C CYS A 496 -55.35 33.57 7.29
N LYS A 497 -55.78 33.46 8.57
CA LYS A 497 -55.88 34.59 9.50
C LYS A 497 -54.96 34.39 10.69
N LEU A 498 -54.27 35.44 11.09
CA LEU A 498 -53.41 35.42 12.27
C LEU A 498 -54.24 35.27 13.56
N PRO A 499 -53.87 34.35 14.49
CA PRO A 499 -54.64 34.12 15.71
C PRO A 499 -54.77 35.34 16.62
N GLN A 500 -53.74 36.19 16.67
CA GLN A 500 -53.69 37.34 17.58
C GLN A 500 -54.37 38.61 17.03
N SER A 501 -54.26 38.86 15.72
CA SER A 501 -54.70 40.12 15.10
C SER A 501 -55.88 39.96 14.14
N GLY A 502 -56.20 38.74 13.71
CA GLY A 502 -57.22 38.47 12.69
C GLY A 502 -56.83 38.92 11.26
N ALA A 503 -55.62 39.45 11.06
CA ALA A 503 -55.14 39.91 9.75
C ALA A 503 -55.00 38.74 8.77
N ALA A 504 -55.41 38.96 7.52
CA ALA A 504 -55.29 37.98 6.44
C ALA A 504 -53.83 37.90 5.96
N VAL A 505 -53.27 36.69 5.92
CA VAL A 505 -51.88 36.42 5.55
C VAL A 505 -51.79 35.30 4.53
N SER A 506 -50.76 35.35 3.68
CA SER A 506 -50.41 34.26 2.77
C SER A 506 -49.76 33.14 3.57
N CYS A 507 -50.31 31.93 3.49
CA CYS A 507 -49.89 30.79 4.28
C CYS A 507 -49.65 29.55 3.43
N PHE A 508 -48.82 28.66 3.95
CA PHE A 508 -48.45 27.42 3.32
C PHE A 508 -48.28 26.33 4.37
N THR A 509 -48.47 25.08 3.95
CA THR A 509 -48.33 23.91 4.81
C THR A 509 -47.01 23.22 4.52
N LEU A 510 -46.31 22.87 5.59
CA LEU A 510 -45.09 22.09 5.62
C LEU A 510 -45.48 20.66 5.97
N HIS A 511 -45.12 19.71 5.10
CA HIS A 511 -45.26 18.28 5.35
C HIS A 511 -43.90 17.72 5.74
N VAL A 512 -43.72 17.44 7.04
CA VAL A 512 -42.51 16.79 7.55
C VAL A 512 -42.84 15.33 7.80
N CYS A 513 -42.21 14.47 7.02
CA CYS A 513 -42.45 13.04 7.09
C CYS A 513 -41.16 12.31 7.46
N ALA A 514 -41.26 11.30 8.32
CA ALA A 514 -40.13 10.52 8.77
C ALA A 514 -40.50 9.04 8.91
N GLN A 515 -39.54 8.18 8.60
CA GLN A 515 -39.62 6.73 8.73
C GLN A 515 -38.31 6.23 9.33
N ALA A 516 -38.40 5.38 10.36
CA ALA A 516 -37.24 4.78 11.01
C ALA A 516 -37.17 3.29 10.68
N SER A 517 -35.99 2.86 10.26
CA SER A 517 -35.66 1.47 9.94
C SER A 517 -34.38 1.03 10.65
N GLY A 518 -34.22 -0.26 10.85
CA GLY A 518 -33.01 -0.85 11.42
C GLY A 518 -33.24 -2.22 12.04
N ARG A 519 -32.14 -2.89 12.40
CA ARG A 519 -32.16 -4.23 12.99
C ARG A 519 -32.26 -4.16 14.52
N ASN A 520 -33.05 -5.07 15.08
CA ASN A 520 -33.25 -5.25 16.53
C ASN A 520 -33.62 -3.97 17.31
N LEU A 521 -34.37 -3.06 16.67
CA LEU A 521 -34.80 -1.80 17.28
C LEU A 521 -35.98 -1.98 18.25
N PRO A 522 -36.12 -1.09 19.27
CA PRO A 522 -37.30 -1.05 20.10
C PRO A 522 -38.57 -0.79 19.26
N LYS A 523 -39.73 -1.25 19.75
CA LYS A 523 -41.02 -1.09 19.02
C LYS A 523 -41.41 0.38 18.80
N LYS A 524 -40.97 1.27 19.69
CA LYS A 524 -41.23 2.71 19.64
C LYS A 524 -39.90 3.46 19.68
N ILE A 525 -39.78 4.47 18.83
CA ILE A 525 -38.62 5.35 18.74
C ILE A 525 -39.11 6.79 18.85
N SER A 526 -38.63 7.49 19.88
CA SER A 526 -38.97 8.89 20.12
C SER A 526 -37.90 9.80 19.51
N LEU A 527 -38.30 10.60 18.54
CA LEU A 527 -37.45 11.61 17.88
C LEU A 527 -37.93 13.01 18.23
N SER A 528 -36.99 13.95 18.32
CA SER A 528 -37.26 15.37 18.36
C SER A 528 -36.79 16.01 17.04
N ALA A 529 -37.67 16.76 16.39
CA ALA A 529 -37.42 17.44 15.12
C ALA A 529 -37.45 18.96 15.33
N ASP A 530 -36.29 19.60 15.16
CA ASP A 530 -36.10 21.04 15.26
C ASP A 530 -36.24 21.69 13.89
N LEU A 531 -37.33 22.43 13.67
CA LEU A 531 -37.59 23.16 12.44
C LEU A 531 -37.14 24.62 12.53
N GLN A 532 -36.54 25.12 11.46
CA GLN A 532 -36.21 26.54 11.28
C GLN A 532 -36.67 27.03 9.92
N LEU A 533 -37.48 28.09 9.92
CA LEU A 533 -37.96 28.76 8.73
C LEU A 533 -36.98 29.84 8.25
N ASP A 534 -36.89 29.99 6.93
CA ASP A 534 -36.07 30.98 6.22
C ASP A 534 -34.59 30.99 6.61
N ARG A 535 -34.01 29.83 6.96
CA ARG A 535 -32.72 29.62 7.68
C ARG A 535 -31.55 30.47 7.18
N LEU A 536 -31.46 30.72 5.87
CA LEU A 536 -30.41 31.51 5.24
C LEU A 536 -30.45 33.02 5.59
N LYS A 537 -31.57 33.53 6.12
CA LYS A 537 -31.67 34.92 6.60
C LYS A 537 -31.17 35.10 8.03
N SER A 538 -30.91 36.35 8.41
CA SER A 538 -30.64 36.67 9.81
C SER A 538 -31.91 36.55 10.65
N ARG A 539 -31.78 36.40 11.98
CA ARG A 539 -32.93 36.25 12.89
C ARG A 539 -33.95 37.39 12.77
N PHE A 540 -33.52 38.61 12.46
CA PHE A 540 -34.41 39.79 12.33
C PHE A 540 -34.98 39.97 10.91
N ALA A 541 -34.40 39.30 9.91
CA ALA A 541 -34.81 39.38 8.51
C ALA A 541 -35.64 38.16 8.06
N ARG A 542 -36.07 37.31 9.00
CA ARG A 542 -36.96 36.17 8.70
C ARG A 542 -38.26 36.68 8.09
N ARG A 543 -38.62 36.12 6.93
CA ARG A 543 -39.82 36.48 6.17
C ARG A 543 -41.02 35.59 6.48
N THR A 544 -40.78 34.41 7.05
CA THR A 544 -41.82 33.42 7.36
C THR A 544 -41.81 33.01 8.82
N PHE A 545 -42.99 32.77 9.38
CA PHE A 545 -43.20 32.35 10.76
C PHE A 545 -44.23 31.22 10.83
N PHE A 546 -44.17 30.39 11.88
CA PHE A 546 -45.23 29.41 12.15
C PHE A 546 -46.51 30.13 12.59
N LEU A 547 -47.67 29.69 12.08
CA LEU A 547 -48.95 30.39 12.27
C LEU A 547 -49.41 30.38 13.73
N ASP A 548 -49.14 29.30 14.46
CA ASP A 548 -49.58 29.11 15.84
C ASP A 548 -48.69 29.82 16.86
N SER A 549 -47.37 29.70 16.72
CA SER A 549 -46.41 30.30 17.67
C SER A 549 -45.96 31.71 17.29
N SER A 550 -46.14 32.12 16.03
CA SER A 550 -45.54 33.35 15.46
C SER A 550 -44.02 33.42 15.67
N GLN A 551 -43.35 32.27 15.73
CA GLN A 551 -41.90 32.14 15.84
C GLN A 551 -41.31 31.52 14.56
N PRO A 552 -40.04 31.82 14.21
CA PRO A 552 -39.41 31.28 13.01
C PRO A 552 -38.81 29.89 13.25
N SER A 553 -38.88 29.38 14.49
CA SER A 553 -38.40 28.05 14.87
C SER A 553 -39.45 27.32 15.71
N LYS A 554 -39.50 26.00 15.59
CA LYS A 554 -40.40 25.12 16.34
C LYS A 554 -39.79 23.74 16.49
N THR A 555 -39.93 23.14 17.66
CA THR A 555 -39.55 21.75 17.92
C THR A 555 -40.83 20.92 18.01
N ILE A 556 -40.83 19.73 17.39
CA ILE A 556 -41.90 18.75 17.49
C ILE A 556 -41.34 17.41 17.91
N ASP A 557 -42.09 16.68 18.72
CA ASP A 557 -41.75 15.31 19.08
C ASP A 557 -42.53 14.33 18.18
N MET A 558 -41.85 13.30 17.70
CA MET A 558 -42.38 12.29 16.78
C MET A 558 -42.17 10.90 17.40
N GLU A 559 -43.26 10.16 17.63
CA GLU A 559 -43.21 8.75 18.03
C GLU A 559 -43.34 7.86 16.79
N LEU A 560 -42.22 7.32 16.32
CA LEU A 560 -42.17 6.37 15.21
C LEU A 560 -42.30 4.94 15.70
N HIS A 561 -43.01 4.11 14.93
CA HIS A 561 -42.95 2.65 15.11
C HIS A 561 -41.82 2.10 14.23
N SER A 562 -40.99 1.23 14.77
CA SER A 562 -39.86 0.66 14.02
C SER A 562 -40.33 -0.17 12.83
N ASN A 563 -39.69 0.00 11.68
CA ASN A 563 -40.00 -0.72 10.43
C ASN A 563 -41.46 -0.59 9.99
N SER A 564 -42.10 0.54 10.32
CA SER A 564 -43.49 0.84 9.97
C SER A 564 -43.59 1.85 8.82
N ALA A 565 -44.83 2.18 8.43
CA ALA A 565 -45.09 3.21 7.43
C ALA A 565 -44.63 4.60 7.90
N GLN A 566 -44.32 5.45 6.93
CA GLN A 566 -43.89 6.83 7.15
C GLN A 566 -44.93 7.64 7.96
N LEU A 567 -44.48 8.34 9.00
CA LEU A 567 -45.31 9.25 9.80
C LEU A 567 -45.12 10.69 9.31
N CYS A 568 -46.21 11.39 9.02
CA CYS A 568 -46.19 12.78 8.55
C CYS A 568 -46.86 13.73 9.55
N HIS A 569 -46.21 14.86 9.81
CA HIS A 569 -46.77 15.99 10.55
C HIS A 569 -46.93 17.19 9.63
N ASN A 570 -48.12 17.78 9.66
CA ASN A 570 -48.46 18.96 8.87
C ASN A 570 -48.38 20.21 9.77
N LEU A 571 -47.55 21.17 9.39
CA LEU A 571 -47.36 22.43 10.11
C LEU A 571 -47.71 23.61 9.21
N THR A 572 -48.47 24.57 9.70
CA THR A 572 -48.83 25.76 8.92
C THR A 572 -47.88 26.91 9.22
N ALA A 573 -47.30 27.49 8.19
CA ALA A 573 -46.48 28.70 8.25
C ALA A 573 -47.11 29.80 7.41
N TYR A 574 -46.70 31.05 7.64
CA TYR A 574 -47.16 32.20 6.89
C TYR A 574 -46.02 33.13 6.48
N LEU A 575 -46.21 33.82 5.37
CA LEU A 575 -45.35 34.88 4.87
C LEU A 575 -45.81 36.23 5.47
N ARG A 576 -44.85 37.03 5.95
CA ARG A 576 -45.12 38.39 6.47
C ARG A 576 -45.76 39.30 5.42
N ALA A 577 -46.27 40.46 5.83
CA ALA A 577 -46.77 41.44 4.87
C ALA A 577 -45.63 41.99 3.99
N GLU A 578 -45.92 42.30 2.73
CA GLU A 578 -44.91 42.82 1.79
C GLU A 578 -44.23 44.12 2.26
N SER A 579 -44.92 44.94 3.04
CA SER A 579 -44.34 46.16 3.61
C SER A 579 -43.21 45.88 4.63
N GLU A 580 -43.10 44.65 5.12
CA GLU A 580 -42.18 44.28 6.21
C GLU A 580 -40.84 43.73 5.72
N PHE A 581 -40.73 43.35 4.44
CA PHE A 581 -39.49 42.82 3.88
C PHE A 581 -39.33 43.22 2.41
N LYS A 582 -38.10 43.54 2.01
CA LYS A 582 -37.78 43.96 0.63
C LYS A 582 -37.38 42.81 -0.28
N ASP A 583 -36.85 41.75 0.30
CA ASP A 583 -36.24 40.65 -0.45
C ASP A 583 -37.28 39.61 -0.87
N LYS A 584 -37.66 39.68 -2.15
CA LYS A 584 -38.61 38.75 -2.79
C LYS A 584 -37.94 37.72 -3.72
N LEU A 585 -36.64 37.89 -4.01
CA LEU A 585 -35.91 37.04 -4.97
C LEU A 585 -35.24 35.85 -4.30
N SER A 586 -34.73 36.02 -3.08
CA SER A 586 -34.02 34.92 -2.43
C SER A 586 -34.97 33.79 -1.99
N PRO A 587 -34.57 32.52 -2.12
CA PRO A 587 -35.39 31.39 -1.69
C PRO A 587 -35.62 31.42 -0.17
N ILE A 588 -36.77 30.90 0.26
CA ILE A 588 -37.11 30.67 1.66
C ILE A 588 -36.69 29.23 2.00
N ALA A 589 -35.50 29.08 2.57
CA ALA A 589 -34.97 27.79 2.98
C ALA A 589 -35.55 27.36 4.33
N VAL A 590 -36.18 26.19 4.40
CA VAL A 590 -36.66 25.57 5.63
C VAL A 590 -35.79 24.36 5.94
N SER A 591 -35.25 24.31 7.16
CA SER A 591 -34.44 23.18 7.62
C SER A 591 -35.10 22.43 8.76
N VAL A 592 -34.90 21.12 8.80
CA VAL A 592 -35.30 20.24 9.90
C VAL A 592 -34.09 19.47 10.39
N ASN A 593 -33.86 19.46 11.70
CA ASN A 593 -32.82 18.67 12.34
C ASN A 593 -33.45 17.63 13.28
N PHE A 594 -33.16 16.36 13.08
CA PHE A 594 -33.70 15.25 13.86
C PHE A 594 -32.68 14.78 14.91
N SER A 595 -33.16 14.47 16.10
CA SER A 595 -32.36 13.89 17.18
C SER A 595 -33.14 12.84 17.96
N LEU A 596 -32.44 11.84 18.51
CA LEU A 596 -33.04 10.86 19.40
C LEU A 596 -33.28 11.46 20.79
N VAL A 597 -34.46 11.21 21.35
CA VAL A 597 -34.77 11.53 22.75
C VAL A 597 -34.10 10.48 23.64
N LYS A 598 -33.08 10.88 24.41
CA LYS A 598 -32.30 9.95 25.25
C LYS A 598 -33.13 9.47 26.45
N GLU A 599 -33.27 8.15 26.59
CA GLU A 599 -33.83 7.55 27.80
C GLU A 599 -32.73 7.33 28.86
N GLN A 600 -32.94 7.81 30.09
CA GLN A 600 -31.98 7.71 31.19
C GLN A 600 -31.98 6.31 31.84
N SER A 601 -31.74 5.24 31.07
CA SER A 601 -31.45 3.93 31.67
C SER A 601 -29.95 3.62 31.55
N PRO A 602 -29.25 3.36 32.67
CA PRO A 602 -27.81 3.11 32.67
C PRO A 602 -27.42 1.73 32.12
N ASP A 603 -28.36 0.80 32.02
CA ASP A 603 -28.10 -0.60 31.62
C ASP A 603 -28.29 -0.85 30.11
N THR A 604 -28.91 0.08 29.34
CA THR A 604 -29.13 -0.11 27.90
C THR A 604 -28.22 0.77 27.05
N VAL A 605 -27.55 0.13 26.08
CA VAL A 605 -26.77 0.79 25.05
C VAL A 605 -27.73 1.65 24.22
N GLN A 606 -27.49 2.96 24.19
CA GLN A 606 -28.37 3.90 23.49
C GLN A 606 -28.20 3.75 21.97
N PRO A 607 -29.29 3.79 21.19
CA PRO A 607 -29.20 3.73 19.75
C PRO A 607 -28.54 4.99 19.17
N THR A 608 -27.89 4.83 18.04
CA THR A 608 -27.33 5.94 17.23
C THR A 608 -28.24 6.22 16.02
N LEU A 609 -28.28 7.48 15.58
CA LEU A 609 -29.14 7.93 14.49
C LEU A 609 -28.32 8.20 13.23
N HIS A 610 -28.63 7.47 12.16
CA HIS A 610 -28.01 7.57 10.83
C HIS A 610 -29.07 7.87 9.77
N GLY A 611 -28.64 8.07 8.52
CA GLY A 611 -29.52 8.46 7.41
C GLY A 611 -29.75 9.97 7.37
N THR A 612 -30.97 10.40 7.06
CA THR A 612 -31.30 11.82 6.87
C THR A 612 -31.61 12.52 8.19
N THR A 613 -30.57 12.84 8.97
CA THR A 613 -30.70 13.54 10.25
C THR A 613 -30.89 15.05 10.10
N PHE A 614 -30.42 15.62 8.99
CA PHE A 614 -30.64 17.02 8.62
C PHE A 614 -31.24 17.09 7.22
N LEU A 615 -32.30 17.89 7.07
CA LEU A 615 -32.92 18.20 5.79
C LEU A 615 -32.99 19.71 5.62
N GLN A 616 -32.79 20.17 4.39
CA GLN A 616 -33.06 21.55 4.01
C GLN A 616 -33.71 21.56 2.63
N GLU A 617 -34.93 22.06 2.58
CA GLU A 617 -35.64 22.31 1.32
C GLU A 617 -35.98 23.79 1.22
N GLN A 618 -36.35 24.25 0.04
CA GLN A 618 -36.62 25.66 -0.21
C GLN A 618 -37.88 25.86 -1.04
N THR A 619 -38.52 27.01 -0.84
CA THR A 619 -39.65 27.50 -1.63
C THR A 619 -39.38 28.94 -2.05
N ASN A 620 -39.99 29.38 -3.15
CA ASN A 620 -39.76 30.70 -3.74
C ASN A 620 -41.03 31.57 -3.65
N ILE A 621 -40.84 32.88 -3.63
CA ILE A 621 -41.94 33.84 -3.77
C ILE A 621 -42.15 34.06 -5.27
N LEU A 622 -43.38 33.87 -5.76
CA LEU A 622 -43.70 34.08 -7.17
C LEU A 622 -43.51 35.56 -7.53
N LEU A 623 -42.74 35.81 -8.59
CA LEU A 623 -42.45 37.13 -9.16
C LEU A 623 -42.55 37.07 -10.68
N ASP A 624 -43.19 38.06 -11.31
CA ASP A 624 -43.20 38.27 -12.77
C ASP A 624 -43.69 37.07 -13.63
N CYS A 625 -44.68 36.28 -13.16
CA CYS A 625 -45.26 35.12 -13.87
C CYS A 625 -46.56 35.42 -14.64
N GLY A 626 -46.69 36.61 -15.25
CA GLY A 626 -47.88 36.98 -16.04
C GLY A 626 -49.20 37.08 -15.26
N ASP A 627 -50.32 37.19 -15.98
CA ASP A 627 -51.68 37.35 -15.41
C ASP A 627 -52.24 36.03 -14.85
N ASP A 628 -51.74 34.89 -15.31
CA ASP A 628 -52.14 33.55 -14.85
C ASP A 628 -51.35 33.07 -13.63
N ASN A 629 -50.32 33.82 -13.21
CA ASN A 629 -49.43 33.53 -12.07
C ASN A 629 -48.69 32.18 -12.17
N VAL A 630 -48.47 31.66 -13.39
CA VAL A 630 -47.78 30.39 -13.62
C VAL A 630 -46.59 30.60 -14.56
N CYS A 631 -45.36 30.57 -14.02
CA CYS A 631 -44.16 30.76 -14.83
C CYS A 631 -43.85 29.55 -15.74
N ILE A 632 -43.91 29.74 -17.06
CA ILE A 632 -43.60 28.73 -18.10
C ILE A 632 -42.28 29.07 -18.82
N PRO A 633 -41.16 28.39 -18.49
CA PRO A 633 -39.88 28.61 -19.16
C PRO A 633 -39.81 27.90 -20.53
N ASP A 634 -38.83 28.27 -21.36
CA ASP A 634 -38.50 27.58 -22.63
C ASP A 634 -36.98 27.37 -22.73
N LEU A 635 -36.52 26.24 -22.20
CA LEU A 635 -35.11 25.93 -21.97
C LEU A 635 -34.50 25.16 -23.15
N HIS A 636 -33.40 25.69 -23.70
CA HIS A 636 -32.64 25.05 -24.79
C HIS A 636 -31.17 24.90 -24.42
N LEU A 637 -30.58 23.78 -24.82
CA LEU A 637 -29.18 23.42 -24.58
C LEU A 637 -28.50 22.98 -25.88
N ASN A 638 -27.31 23.51 -26.14
CA ASN A 638 -26.43 23.03 -27.21
C ASN A 638 -25.00 22.88 -26.67
N ALA A 639 -24.24 21.90 -27.15
CA ALA A 639 -22.86 21.70 -26.73
C ALA A 639 -21.94 21.24 -27.87
N ASN A 640 -20.67 21.66 -27.81
CA ASN A 640 -19.59 21.31 -28.74
C ASN A 640 -18.36 20.79 -27.95
N TRP A 641 -17.59 19.87 -28.53
CA TRP A 641 -16.41 19.28 -27.89
C TRP A 641 -15.30 18.98 -28.92
N SER A 642 -14.09 18.63 -28.46
CA SER A 642 -12.99 18.26 -29.35
C SER A 642 -13.33 17.02 -30.20
N ALA A 643 -12.91 17.04 -31.46
CA ALA A 643 -13.01 15.90 -32.37
C ALA A 643 -11.89 14.86 -32.15
N ASP A 644 -10.88 15.17 -31.33
CA ASP A 644 -9.77 14.27 -31.07
C ASP A 644 -10.24 13.03 -30.28
N PRO A 645 -9.79 11.82 -30.65
CA PRO A 645 -10.15 10.60 -29.95
C PRO A 645 -9.45 10.54 -28.58
N LEU A 646 -10.14 9.95 -27.61
CA LEU A 646 -9.57 9.64 -26.29
C LEU A 646 -8.57 8.49 -26.43
N LEU A 647 -7.36 8.64 -25.89
CA LEU A 647 -6.30 7.65 -25.96
C LEU A 647 -6.26 6.80 -24.69
N ILE A 648 -6.23 5.47 -24.84
CA ILE A 648 -6.13 4.55 -23.70
C ILE A 648 -4.72 4.62 -23.07
N GLY A 649 -4.66 4.65 -21.73
CA GLY A 649 -3.42 4.66 -20.94
C GLY A 649 -2.89 6.05 -20.57
N ILE A 650 -3.64 7.12 -20.86
CA ILE A 650 -3.39 8.49 -20.39
C ILE A 650 -4.64 9.15 -19.84
N ASP A 651 -4.44 10.20 -19.04
CA ASP A 651 -5.50 11.12 -18.65
C ASP A 651 -5.79 12.07 -19.82
N ASN A 652 -6.94 11.89 -20.46
CA ASN A 652 -7.38 12.70 -21.58
C ASN A 652 -8.12 13.93 -21.05
N LEU A 653 -7.65 15.12 -21.39
CA LEU A 653 -8.29 16.37 -21.03
C LEU A 653 -9.23 16.83 -22.14
N VAL A 654 -10.51 17.00 -21.82
CA VAL A 654 -11.55 17.35 -22.79
C VAL A 654 -12.29 18.61 -22.35
N HIS A 655 -12.52 19.50 -23.32
CA HIS A 655 -13.28 20.73 -23.16
C HIS A 655 -14.64 20.57 -23.84
N VAL A 656 -15.71 20.79 -23.09
CA VAL A 656 -17.11 20.70 -23.56
C VAL A 656 -17.75 22.07 -23.41
N GLN A 657 -17.84 22.80 -24.51
CA GLN A 657 -18.44 24.11 -24.58
C GLN A 657 -19.95 24.00 -24.69
N PHE A 658 -20.69 24.51 -23.71
CA PHE A 658 -22.15 24.51 -23.72
C PHE A 658 -22.75 25.92 -23.83
N ASN A 659 -23.96 25.98 -24.38
CA ASN A 659 -24.78 27.18 -24.51
C ASN A 659 -26.19 26.86 -24.02
N ALA A 660 -26.58 27.47 -22.91
CA ALA A 660 -27.88 27.32 -22.26
C ALA A 660 -28.70 28.60 -22.42
N THR A 661 -29.92 28.49 -22.95
CA THR A 661 -30.78 29.64 -23.22
C THR A 661 -32.21 29.45 -22.71
N ASN A 662 -32.82 30.51 -22.18
CA ASN A 662 -34.24 30.53 -21.82
C ASN A 662 -35.00 31.56 -22.66
N PHE A 663 -35.91 31.11 -23.53
CA PHE A 663 -36.76 31.99 -24.35
C PHE A 663 -38.14 32.26 -23.76
N GLY A 664 -38.49 31.57 -22.66
CA GLY A 664 -39.78 31.68 -21.98
C GLY A 664 -39.71 32.60 -20.76
N GLU A 665 -40.60 32.38 -19.79
CA GLU A 665 -40.62 33.11 -18.52
C GLU A 665 -39.52 32.62 -17.57
N GLY A 666 -39.45 33.19 -16.36
CA GLY A 666 -38.41 32.84 -15.38
C GLY A 666 -38.38 31.35 -15.02
N ALA A 667 -37.22 30.71 -15.23
CA ALA A 667 -36.98 29.34 -14.77
C ALA A 667 -36.37 29.37 -13.36
N TYR A 668 -37.13 28.97 -12.34
CA TYR A 668 -36.66 28.98 -10.96
C TYR A 668 -35.74 27.78 -10.69
N GLU A 669 -34.64 28.04 -9.98
CA GLU A 669 -33.60 27.03 -9.69
C GLU A 669 -33.16 26.28 -10.96
N ALA A 670 -32.84 27.03 -12.01
CA ALA A 670 -32.35 26.43 -13.26
C ALA A 670 -30.94 25.88 -13.05
N GLU A 671 -30.76 24.58 -13.32
CA GLU A 671 -29.52 23.84 -13.18
C GLU A 671 -29.20 23.06 -14.46
N LEU A 672 -27.94 23.04 -14.88
CA LEU A 672 -27.45 22.09 -15.88
C LEU A 672 -26.95 20.82 -15.19
N HIS A 673 -27.51 19.68 -15.58
CA HIS A 673 -27.13 18.36 -15.09
C HIS A 673 -26.31 17.64 -16.17
N VAL A 674 -25.12 17.15 -15.80
CA VAL A 674 -24.21 16.41 -16.68
C VAL A 674 -23.90 15.06 -16.05
N TRP A 675 -24.32 13.97 -16.68
CA TRP A 675 -24.15 12.61 -16.14
C TRP A 675 -22.88 11.99 -16.70
N LEU A 676 -21.79 11.98 -15.92
CA LEU A 676 -20.49 11.54 -16.37
C LEU A 676 -20.41 10.00 -16.46
N PRO A 677 -19.76 9.45 -17.50
CA PRO A 677 -19.52 8.02 -17.62
C PRO A 677 -18.38 7.57 -16.68
N GLN A 678 -18.21 6.27 -16.50
CA GLN A 678 -17.10 5.71 -15.72
C GLN A 678 -15.75 6.15 -16.32
N GLY A 679 -14.82 6.55 -15.45
CA GLY A 679 -13.50 7.09 -15.84
C GLY A 679 -13.50 8.58 -16.18
N ALA A 680 -14.65 9.25 -16.26
CA ALA A 680 -14.73 10.69 -16.46
C ALA A 680 -14.88 11.46 -15.15
N HIS A 681 -14.10 12.51 -14.97
CA HIS A 681 -14.10 13.34 -13.77
C HIS A 681 -14.20 14.82 -14.12
N TYR A 682 -14.98 15.55 -13.33
CA TYR A 682 -15.11 17.00 -13.45
C TYR A 682 -13.89 17.71 -12.85
N MET A 683 -13.31 18.64 -13.61
CA MET A 683 -12.20 19.45 -13.13
C MET A 683 -12.65 20.86 -12.75
N GLN A 684 -13.18 21.60 -13.72
CA GLN A 684 -13.62 22.98 -13.52
C GLN A 684 -14.54 23.45 -14.65
N VAL A 685 -15.19 24.59 -14.43
CA VAL A 685 -15.94 25.34 -15.43
C VAL A 685 -15.22 26.67 -15.70
N LEU A 686 -14.96 26.95 -16.97
CA LEU A 686 -14.35 28.19 -17.44
C LEU A 686 -15.43 28.98 -18.20
N GLY A 687 -15.67 30.23 -17.79
CA GLY A 687 -16.71 31.06 -18.40
C GLY A 687 -16.20 32.44 -18.79
N GLU A 688 -16.71 32.96 -19.91
CA GLU A 688 -16.58 34.38 -20.32
C GLU A 688 -17.70 35.27 -19.75
N ALA A 689 -18.70 34.67 -19.10
CA ALA A 689 -19.83 35.42 -18.56
C ALA A 689 -19.41 36.34 -17.41
N GLU A 690 -20.03 37.53 -17.32
CA GLU A 690 -19.87 38.48 -16.20
C GLU A 690 -20.27 37.87 -14.83
N GLU A 691 -20.91 36.69 -14.83
CA GLU A 691 -21.32 35.93 -13.65
C GLU A 691 -20.61 34.56 -13.60
N LYS A 692 -19.96 34.28 -12.46
CA LYS A 692 -19.22 33.04 -12.22
C LYS A 692 -20.20 31.88 -11.99
N ILE A 693 -20.24 30.92 -12.92
CA ILE A 693 -21.07 29.71 -12.80
C ILE A 693 -20.49 28.81 -11.69
N LEU A 694 -21.36 28.35 -10.78
CA LEU A 694 -21.00 27.41 -9.74
C LEU A 694 -21.42 26.00 -10.17
N CYS A 695 -20.45 25.10 -10.31
CA CYS A 695 -20.68 23.69 -10.60
C CYS A 695 -20.20 22.83 -9.43
N SER A 696 -21.02 21.87 -9.02
CA SER A 696 -20.71 20.92 -7.96
C SER A 696 -20.94 19.48 -8.44
N PRO A 697 -19.95 18.57 -8.28
CA PRO A 697 -20.17 17.16 -8.51
C PRO A 697 -21.01 16.56 -7.38
N LYS A 698 -21.98 15.71 -7.73
CA LYS A 698 -22.86 14.95 -6.84
C LYS A 698 -22.77 13.48 -7.22
N LYS A 699 -22.74 12.59 -6.23
CA LYS A 699 -22.73 11.13 -6.47
C LYS A 699 -24.17 10.67 -6.71
N GLY A 700 -24.52 10.31 -7.95
CA GLY A 700 -25.80 9.70 -8.28
C GLY A 700 -25.83 8.20 -7.96
N ASN A 701 -26.98 7.56 -8.15
CA ASN A 701 -27.16 6.13 -7.84
C ASN A 701 -26.29 5.20 -8.71
N GLU A 702 -25.92 5.62 -9.94
CA GLU A 702 -25.16 4.80 -10.91
C GLU A 702 -23.95 5.52 -11.53
N SER A 703 -23.92 6.87 -11.51
CA SER A 703 -22.87 7.70 -12.13
C SER A 703 -22.66 9.01 -11.38
N GLU A 704 -21.49 9.63 -11.55
CA GLU A 704 -21.20 10.98 -11.04
C GLU A 704 -21.98 12.02 -11.87
N ILE A 705 -22.69 12.93 -11.20
CA ILE A 705 -23.50 13.96 -11.85
C ILE A 705 -22.92 15.33 -11.49
N VAL A 706 -22.53 16.12 -12.48
CA VAL A 706 -22.14 17.52 -12.26
C VAL A 706 -23.38 18.40 -12.37
N VAL A 707 -23.63 19.19 -11.34
CA VAL A 707 -24.76 20.13 -11.30
C VAL A 707 -24.21 21.55 -11.30
N CYS A 708 -24.53 22.31 -12.35
CA CYS A 708 -24.14 23.70 -12.52
C CYS A 708 -25.34 24.64 -12.37
N GLU A 709 -25.24 25.64 -11.50
CA GLU A 709 -26.28 26.64 -11.27
C GLU A 709 -26.33 27.65 -12.42
N LEU A 710 -27.47 27.73 -13.12
CA LEU A 710 -27.70 28.65 -14.25
C LEU A 710 -28.50 29.90 -13.83
N GLY A 711 -29.14 29.89 -12.66
CA GLY A 711 -29.78 31.06 -12.07
C GLY A 711 -31.09 30.75 -11.33
N ASN A 712 -31.43 31.60 -10.36
CA ASN A 712 -32.68 31.50 -9.61
C ASN A 712 -33.40 32.87 -9.51
N PRO A 713 -34.31 33.21 -10.45
CA PRO A 713 -34.60 32.48 -11.69
C PRO A 713 -33.60 32.78 -12.82
N MET A 714 -33.41 31.83 -13.74
CA MET A 714 -32.86 32.10 -15.07
C MET A 714 -33.90 32.89 -15.87
N LYS A 715 -33.62 34.19 -16.04
CA LYS A 715 -34.57 35.18 -16.60
C LYS A 715 -34.93 34.89 -18.05
N ASN A 716 -36.04 35.48 -18.49
CA ASN A 716 -36.41 35.53 -19.91
C ASN A 716 -35.28 36.15 -20.74
N GLY A 717 -34.88 35.48 -21.82
CA GLY A 717 -33.85 35.92 -22.75
C GLY A 717 -32.42 35.66 -22.27
N ALA A 718 -32.23 35.02 -21.12
CA ALA A 718 -30.91 34.70 -20.60
C ALA A 718 -30.17 33.71 -21.52
N LYS A 719 -28.90 34.00 -21.80
CA LYS A 719 -28.00 33.14 -22.57
C LYS A 719 -26.69 32.97 -21.81
N ILE A 720 -26.35 31.73 -21.50
CA ILE A 720 -25.20 31.38 -20.67
C ILE A 720 -24.28 30.49 -21.49
N HIS A 721 -23.04 30.94 -21.67
CA HIS A 721 -22.01 30.20 -22.39
C HIS A 721 -20.83 29.91 -21.47
N ALA A 722 -20.42 28.65 -21.40
CA ALA A 722 -19.25 28.23 -20.63
C ALA A 722 -18.64 26.94 -21.16
N ASP A 723 -17.41 26.68 -20.75
CA ASP A 723 -16.60 25.53 -21.10
C ASP A 723 -16.41 24.63 -19.88
N LEU A 724 -16.88 23.39 -20.00
CA LEU A 724 -16.76 22.37 -18.97
C LEU A 724 -15.52 21.53 -19.24
N GLN A 725 -14.53 21.62 -18.34
CA GLN A 725 -13.30 20.83 -18.44
C GLN A 725 -13.45 19.51 -17.69
N LEU A 726 -13.27 18.42 -18.43
CA LEU A 726 -13.40 17.04 -17.96
C LEU A 726 -12.08 16.28 -18.20
N SER A 727 -11.72 15.39 -17.28
CA SER A 727 -10.62 14.43 -17.46
C SER A 727 -11.17 13.02 -17.61
N PHE A 728 -10.72 12.28 -18.63
CA PHE A 728 -11.07 10.89 -18.85
C PHE A 728 -9.84 10.00 -18.62
N SER A 729 -9.93 9.06 -17.69
CA SER A 729 -8.93 8.06 -17.36
C SER A 729 -9.56 6.66 -17.31
N ASN A 730 -8.75 5.62 -17.12
CA ASN A 730 -9.18 4.22 -16.99
C ASN A 730 -10.14 3.74 -18.10
N LEU A 731 -9.70 3.92 -19.35
CA LEU A 731 -10.49 3.61 -20.55
C LEU A 731 -10.27 2.18 -21.08
N GLU A 732 -9.58 1.31 -20.35
CA GLU A 732 -9.14 -0.02 -20.82
C GLU A 732 -10.31 -0.95 -21.14
N ASP A 733 -11.39 -0.86 -20.36
CA ASP A 733 -12.62 -1.64 -20.55
C ASP A 733 -13.65 -0.98 -21.47
N SER A 734 -13.38 0.26 -21.90
CA SER A 734 -14.30 1.06 -22.72
C SER A 734 -14.44 0.49 -24.14
N GLY A 735 -15.64 0.67 -24.72
CA GLY A 735 -15.87 0.38 -26.14
C GLY A 735 -15.24 1.44 -27.05
N SER A 736 -15.48 1.34 -28.36
CA SER A 736 -14.97 2.29 -29.36
C SER A 736 -15.47 3.73 -29.19
N THR A 737 -16.52 3.93 -28.39
CA THR A 737 -17.09 5.26 -28.13
C THR A 737 -17.56 5.39 -26.70
N VAL A 738 -17.27 6.54 -26.08
CA VAL A 738 -17.82 6.95 -24.79
C VAL A 738 -18.95 7.93 -25.04
N THR A 739 -20.09 7.70 -24.38
CA THR A 739 -21.29 8.54 -24.52
C THR A 739 -21.82 8.98 -23.17
N PHE A 740 -22.21 10.25 -23.09
CA PHE A 740 -22.84 10.79 -21.89
C PHE A 740 -23.85 11.88 -22.22
N GLN A 741 -24.72 12.20 -21.25
CA GLN A 741 -25.86 13.08 -21.48
C GLN A 741 -25.79 14.36 -20.65
N MET A 742 -26.45 15.41 -21.15
CA MET A 742 -26.56 16.73 -20.53
C MET A 742 -28.01 17.25 -20.66
N GLN A 743 -28.54 17.92 -19.64
CA GLN A 743 -29.90 18.46 -19.64
C GLN A 743 -30.06 19.63 -18.66
N ILE A 744 -30.83 20.66 -19.02
CA ILE A 744 -31.22 21.73 -18.10
C ILE A 744 -32.52 21.33 -17.39
N LYS A 745 -32.57 21.52 -16.07
CA LYS A 745 -33.74 21.29 -15.23
C LYS A 745 -34.07 22.52 -14.39
N SER A 746 -35.34 22.77 -14.15
CA SER A 746 -35.86 23.81 -13.24
C SER A 746 -36.96 23.25 -12.34
N ARG A 747 -37.35 23.97 -11.30
CA ARG A 747 -38.46 23.58 -10.40
C ARG A 747 -39.83 24.13 -10.83
N ASN A 748 -39.98 24.57 -12.07
CA ASN A 748 -41.29 25.04 -12.58
C ASN A 748 -42.27 23.86 -12.73
N SER A 749 -43.57 24.13 -12.59
CA SER A 749 -44.62 23.10 -12.71
C SER A 749 -44.88 22.67 -14.16
N ILE A 750 -44.58 23.55 -15.12
CA ILE A 750 -44.79 23.33 -16.56
C ILE A 750 -43.46 23.58 -17.28
N ASN A 751 -43.14 22.73 -18.26
CA ASN A 751 -41.95 22.83 -19.12
C ASN A 751 -40.61 22.97 -18.36
N SER A 752 -40.45 22.25 -17.24
CA SER A 752 -39.31 22.35 -16.35
C SER A 752 -37.97 21.87 -16.91
N ASN A 753 -37.95 21.15 -18.03
CA ASN A 753 -36.74 20.51 -18.51
C ASN A 753 -36.49 20.84 -19.99
N SER A 754 -35.23 21.03 -20.36
CA SER A 754 -34.82 21.05 -21.77
C SER A 754 -34.85 19.64 -22.38
N PRO A 755 -34.79 19.50 -23.71
CA PRO A 755 -34.42 18.23 -24.35
C PRO A 755 -33.05 17.73 -23.85
N VAL A 756 -32.86 16.41 -23.85
CA VAL A 756 -31.58 15.77 -23.48
C VAL A 756 -30.61 15.89 -24.66
N PHE A 757 -29.38 16.31 -24.36
CA PHE A 757 -28.30 16.41 -25.31
C PHE A 757 -27.27 15.29 -25.07
N LEU A 758 -26.84 14.60 -26.13
CA LEU A 758 -25.90 13.48 -26.05
C LEU A 758 -24.54 13.86 -26.61
N VAL A 759 -23.50 13.68 -25.79
CA VAL A 759 -22.10 13.86 -26.17
C VAL A 759 -21.49 12.49 -26.50
N LYS A 760 -20.80 12.38 -27.64
CA LYS A 760 -20.21 11.13 -28.12
C LYS A 760 -18.76 11.36 -28.56
N MET A 761 -17.84 10.64 -27.93
CA MET A 761 -16.39 10.72 -28.20
C MET A 761 -15.87 9.36 -28.64
N ALA A 762 -14.92 9.33 -29.58
CA ALA A 762 -14.25 8.11 -30.02
C ALA A 762 -13.09 7.76 -29.08
N VAL A 763 -12.81 6.47 -28.90
CA VAL A 763 -11.67 5.97 -28.12
C VAL A 763 -10.74 5.20 -29.04
N ASN A 764 -9.44 5.50 -28.98
CA ASN A 764 -8.40 4.89 -29.81
C ASN A 764 -7.22 4.39 -28.97
N VAL A 765 -6.47 3.45 -29.54
CA VAL A 765 -5.22 2.92 -28.99
C VAL A 765 -4.04 3.53 -29.73
N ALA A 766 -3.05 4.04 -29.00
CA ALA A 766 -1.82 4.60 -29.57
C ALA A 766 -0.61 4.10 -28.78
N ALA A 767 0.40 3.59 -29.48
CA ALA A 767 1.65 3.13 -28.87
C ALA A 767 2.85 3.71 -29.61
N THR A 768 3.99 3.82 -28.93
CA THR A 768 5.25 4.28 -29.51
C THR A 768 6.38 3.55 -28.81
N LEU A 769 7.12 2.74 -29.56
CA LEU A 769 8.17 1.87 -29.03
C LEU A 769 9.53 2.29 -29.57
N GLU A 770 10.53 2.26 -28.70
CA GLU A 770 11.93 2.54 -29.03
C GLU A 770 12.80 1.35 -28.62
N LEU A 771 13.61 0.85 -29.55
CA LEU A 771 14.61 -0.20 -29.28
C LEU A 771 16.02 0.38 -29.39
N ARG A 772 16.86 0.10 -28.42
CA ARG A 772 18.27 0.55 -28.38
C ARG A 772 19.21 -0.65 -28.21
N GLY A 773 20.34 -0.63 -28.90
CA GLY A 773 21.40 -1.64 -28.81
C GLY A 773 22.73 -1.01 -28.41
N SER A 774 23.49 -1.67 -27.52
CA SER A 774 24.83 -1.23 -27.10
C SER A 774 25.75 -2.42 -26.79
N SER A 775 27.08 -2.22 -26.82
CA SER A 775 28.09 -3.26 -26.56
C SER A 775 29.00 -2.88 -25.41
N HIS A 776 29.30 -3.84 -24.53
CA HIS A 776 30.24 -3.70 -23.42
C HIS A 776 31.24 -4.87 -23.44
N PRO A 777 32.55 -4.63 -23.67
CA PRO A 777 33.14 -3.35 -24.11
C PRO A 777 32.69 -2.97 -25.54
N ALA A 778 32.82 -1.68 -25.89
CA ALA A 778 32.58 -1.21 -27.26
C ALA A 778 33.74 -1.59 -28.20
N GLU A 779 34.97 -1.62 -27.68
CA GLU A 779 36.18 -1.95 -28.43
C GLU A 779 37.06 -2.93 -27.63
N VAL A 780 37.68 -3.89 -28.33
CA VAL A 780 38.64 -4.84 -27.76
C VAL A 780 39.96 -4.73 -28.52
N VAL A 781 41.07 -4.56 -27.79
CA VAL A 781 42.41 -4.38 -28.36
C VAL A 781 43.24 -5.66 -28.18
N LEU A 782 43.81 -6.16 -29.28
CA LEU A 782 44.65 -7.36 -29.34
C LEU A 782 46.09 -7.02 -29.77
N PRO A 783 47.11 -7.78 -29.35
CA PRO A 783 47.02 -8.98 -28.48
C PRO A 783 46.81 -8.63 -27.00
N LEU A 784 46.12 -9.50 -26.26
CA LEU A 784 45.94 -9.32 -24.82
C LEU A 784 47.26 -9.54 -24.06
N PRO A 785 47.58 -8.71 -23.05
CA PRO A 785 48.78 -8.88 -22.25
C PRO A 785 48.71 -10.17 -21.41
N ASN A 786 49.76 -10.99 -21.46
CA ASN A 786 49.92 -12.23 -20.69
C ASN A 786 48.89 -13.34 -20.98
N TRP A 787 48.20 -13.30 -22.12
CA TRP A 787 47.27 -14.35 -22.53
C TRP A 787 48.02 -15.47 -23.27
N GLU A 788 47.87 -16.71 -22.82
CA GLU A 788 48.44 -17.90 -23.46
C GLU A 788 47.33 -18.91 -23.77
N PRO A 789 47.33 -19.57 -24.95
CA PRO A 789 46.33 -20.58 -25.27
C PRO A 789 46.46 -21.77 -24.32
N ARG A 790 45.35 -22.19 -23.70
CA ARG A 790 45.29 -23.41 -22.89
C ARG A 790 44.40 -24.44 -23.57
N GLU A 791 45.00 -25.53 -24.02
CA GLU A 791 44.25 -26.65 -24.62
C GLU A 791 43.46 -27.40 -23.53
N GLU A 792 42.27 -27.89 -23.88
CA GLU A 792 41.38 -28.71 -23.03
C GLU A 792 40.78 -28.06 -21.77
N SER A 793 40.90 -26.74 -21.58
CA SER A 793 40.22 -26.06 -20.47
C SER A 793 38.71 -25.95 -20.69
N ARG A 794 37.93 -26.07 -19.61
CA ARG A 794 36.49 -25.74 -19.61
C ARG A 794 36.18 -24.33 -19.12
N LYS A 795 37.19 -23.59 -18.66
CA LYS A 795 37.00 -22.24 -18.12
C LYS A 795 36.82 -21.24 -19.24
N VAL A 796 35.80 -20.41 -19.10
CA VAL A 796 35.43 -19.35 -20.06
C VAL A 796 36.59 -18.38 -20.33
N GLN A 797 37.35 -17.99 -19.30
CA GLN A 797 38.44 -17.01 -19.38
C GLN A 797 39.65 -17.51 -20.20
N ASP A 798 39.80 -18.83 -20.36
CA ASP A 798 40.92 -19.39 -21.11
C ASP A 798 40.71 -19.28 -22.65
N TYR A 799 39.51 -18.90 -23.11
CA TYR A 799 39.17 -18.75 -24.52
C TYR A 799 39.10 -17.29 -25.01
N GLY A 800 38.87 -16.34 -24.09
CA GLY A 800 38.89 -14.92 -24.43
C GLY A 800 38.17 -14.00 -23.45
N GLU A 801 37.94 -12.77 -23.91
CA GLU A 801 37.24 -11.71 -23.16
C GLU A 801 35.73 -11.79 -23.36
N GLU A 802 34.99 -11.41 -22.32
CA GLU A 802 33.54 -11.34 -22.37
C GLU A 802 33.08 -10.06 -23.06
N VAL A 803 32.13 -10.22 -23.98
CA VAL A 803 31.47 -9.17 -24.73
C VAL A 803 29.97 -9.31 -24.52
N THR A 804 29.38 -8.29 -23.91
CA THR A 804 27.96 -8.22 -23.63
C THR A 804 27.26 -7.26 -24.59
N HIS A 805 26.34 -7.76 -25.41
CA HIS A 805 25.44 -6.91 -26.20
C HIS A 805 24.13 -6.71 -25.44
N VAL A 806 23.73 -5.46 -25.22
CA VAL A 806 22.57 -5.08 -24.42
C VAL A 806 21.52 -4.44 -25.32
N TYR A 807 20.31 -4.99 -25.29
CA TYR A 807 19.14 -4.48 -26.00
C TYR A 807 18.08 -3.99 -25.01
N GLU A 808 17.68 -2.73 -25.11
CA GLU A 808 16.66 -2.09 -24.27
C GLU A 808 15.45 -1.68 -25.14
N LEU A 809 14.28 -2.28 -24.87
CA LEU A 809 13.01 -1.93 -25.48
C LEU A 809 12.22 -1.04 -24.52
N HIS A 810 11.75 0.12 -24.97
CA HIS A 810 11.05 1.11 -24.16
C HIS A 810 9.71 1.48 -24.80
N ASN A 811 8.61 1.38 -24.06
CA ASN A 811 7.31 1.88 -24.50
C ASN A 811 7.15 3.35 -24.08
N ALA A 812 7.38 4.28 -24.99
CA ALA A 812 7.17 5.71 -24.78
C ALA A 812 5.70 6.14 -25.03
N GLY A 813 4.89 5.26 -25.63
CA GLY A 813 3.50 5.54 -25.98
C GLY A 813 2.52 5.45 -24.81
N PRO A 814 1.29 5.94 -25.00
CA PRO A 814 0.29 5.95 -23.94
C PRO A 814 -0.28 4.56 -23.62
N SER A 815 -0.46 3.70 -24.62
CA SER A 815 -1.11 2.39 -24.46
C SER A 815 -0.13 1.23 -24.26
N SER A 816 -0.53 0.21 -23.51
CA SER A 816 0.22 -1.03 -23.29
C SER A 816 0.15 -1.96 -24.50
N VAL A 817 1.23 -2.72 -24.73
CA VAL A 817 1.40 -3.57 -25.93
C VAL A 817 1.98 -4.94 -25.61
N HIS A 818 1.62 -5.95 -26.41
CA HIS A 818 2.31 -7.25 -26.44
C HIS A 818 3.40 -7.19 -27.52
N VAL A 819 4.63 -7.63 -27.19
CA VAL A 819 5.79 -7.48 -28.09
C VAL A 819 6.58 -8.78 -28.20
N GLN A 820 7.04 -9.05 -29.43
CA GLN A 820 8.03 -10.08 -29.73
C GLN A 820 9.34 -9.41 -30.15
N LEU A 821 10.44 -9.72 -29.46
CA LEU A 821 11.81 -9.27 -29.74
C LEU A 821 12.62 -10.44 -30.31
N VAL A 822 13.28 -10.22 -31.45
CA VAL A 822 14.15 -11.18 -32.11
C VAL A 822 15.57 -10.63 -32.10
N LEU A 823 16.52 -11.40 -31.57
CA LEU A 823 17.93 -11.05 -31.48
C LEU A 823 18.76 -12.02 -32.34
N GLN A 824 19.65 -11.47 -33.16
CA GLN A 824 20.52 -12.22 -34.06
C GLN A 824 21.98 -11.75 -33.91
N SER A 825 22.92 -12.69 -33.84
CA SER A 825 24.34 -12.36 -33.68
C SER A 825 25.26 -13.36 -34.42
N PRO A 826 26.35 -12.88 -35.06
CA PRO A 826 27.23 -13.73 -35.87
C PRO A 826 28.09 -14.66 -35.01
N GLU A 827 28.10 -15.95 -35.35
CA GLU A 827 28.74 -17.01 -34.54
C GLU A 827 30.16 -17.35 -35.04
N THR A 828 30.29 -17.60 -36.34
CA THR A 828 31.52 -18.15 -36.93
C THR A 828 31.95 -17.37 -38.16
N TYR A 829 33.26 -17.36 -38.44
CA TYR A 829 33.84 -16.83 -39.66
C TYR A 829 34.84 -17.81 -40.23
N GLN A 830 34.60 -18.27 -41.46
CA GLN A 830 35.43 -19.28 -42.13
C GLN A 830 35.63 -20.57 -41.31
N GLY A 831 34.60 -20.99 -40.56
CA GLY A 831 34.59 -22.23 -39.78
C GLY A 831 35.18 -22.14 -38.37
N ASP A 832 35.72 -20.98 -37.97
CA ASP A 832 36.22 -20.70 -36.62
C ASP A 832 35.19 -19.85 -35.83
N TYR A 833 35.02 -20.09 -34.53
CA TYR A 833 34.26 -19.21 -33.64
C TYR A 833 34.91 -17.81 -33.58
N LEU A 834 34.08 -16.76 -33.62
CA LEU A 834 34.53 -15.38 -33.37
C LEU A 834 33.83 -14.79 -32.15
N LEU A 835 32.49 -14.84 -32.14
CA LEU A 835 31.69 -14.42 -31.01
C LEU A 835 30.89 -15.65 -30.54
N TYR A 836 31.41 -16.29 -29.50
CA TYR A 836 30.85 -17.52 -28.96
C TYR A 836 29.69 -17.20 -28.01
N PRO A 837 28.46 -17.68 -28.27
CA PRO A 837 27.32 -17.39 -27.42
C PRO A 837 27.42 -18.15 -26.08
N LEU A 838 27.45 -17.44 -24.96
CA LEU A 838 27.62 -18.03 -23.63
C LEU A 838 26.28 -18.15 -22.91
N SER A 839 25.62 -17.03 -22.63
CA SER A 839 24.38 -17.01 -21.87
C SER A 839 23.52 -15.80 -22.23
N LEU A 840 22.26 -15.85 -21.79
CA LEU A 840 21.29 -14.79 -21.98
C LEU A 840 20.74 -14.40 -20.61
N GLU A 841 20.81 -13.11 -20.30
CA GLU A 841 20.19 -12.51 -19.11
C GLU A 841 19.00 -11.69 -19.58
N VAL A 842 17.82 -11.99 -19.03
CA VAL A 842 16.53 -11.43 -19.44
C VAL A 842 15.80 -10.89 -18.24
N ASP A 843 14.98 -9.87 -18.46
CA ASP A 843 14.05 -9.36 -17.45
C ASP A 843 13.01 -10.42 -17.06
N ASP A 844 12.55 -10.42 -15.80
CA ASP A 844 11.68 -11.46 -15.21
C ASP A 844 10.35 -11.63 -15.95
N LYS A 845 9.91 -10.58 -16.67
CA LYS A 845 8.66 -10.54 -17.45
C LYS A 845 8.81 -11.04 -18.89
N MET A 846 10.02 -11.36 -19.36
CA MET A 846 10.29 -11.82 -20.72
C MET A 846 10.53 -13.33 -20.78
N ASN A 847 9.88 -13.99 -21.75
CA ASN A 847 10.10 -15.41 -22.02
C ASN A 847 10.81 -15.61 -23.35
N CYS A 848 11.99 -16.23 -23.34
CA CYS A 848 12.82 -16.43 -24.53
C CYS A 848 12.95 -17.91 -24.92
N LYS A 849 12.78 -18.20 -26.21
CA LYS A 849 12.93 -19.54 -26.82
C LYS A 849 14.31 -19.68 -27.46
N ASN A 850 14.72 -20.94 -27.74
CA ASN A 850 16.02 -21.32 -28.32
C ASN A 850 17.27 -21.13 -27.43
N GLN A 851 17.10 -20.97 -26.12
CA GLN A 851 18.23 -20.90 -25.17
C GLN A 851 19.13 -22.15 -25.17
N SER A 852 18.61 -23.31 -25.56
CA SER A 852 19.36 -24.57 -25.63
C SER A 852 20.47 -24.61 -26.69
N LYS A 853 20.53 -23.61 -27.58
CA LYS A 853 21.61 -23.45 -28.56
C LYS A 853 22.78 -22.60 -28.04
N LEU A 854 22.64 -21.99 -26.85
CA LEU A 854 23.70 -21.23 -26.20
C LEU A 854 24.68 -22.18 -25.50
N ASN A 855 25.95 -21.78 -25.43
CA ASN A 855 27.05 -22.56 -24.86
C ASN A 855 27.17 -24.02 -25.38
N PRO A 856 27.28 -24.25 -26.72
CA PRO A 856 27.35 -25.60 -27.28
C PRO A 856 28.53 -26.45 -26.80
N LEU A 857 29.64 -25.82 -26.38
CA LEU A 857 30.83 -26.49 -25.81
C LEU A 857 30.72 -26.78 -24.30
N GLN A 858 29.62 -26.38 -23.66
CA GLN A 858 29.37 -26.57 -22.22
C GLN A 858 30.53 -26.05 -21.34
N LEU A 859 31.00 -24.83 -21.64
CA LEU A 859 32.02 -24.16 -20.82
C LEU A 859 31.47 -23.86 -19.41
N ASP A 860 32.33 -24.01 -18.40
CA ASP A 860 32.00 -23.82 -16.99
C ASP A 860 31.73 -22.33 -16.70
N MET A 861 30.46 -21.98 -16.50
CA MET A 861 30.05 -20.64 -16.07
C MET A 861 30.18 -20.52 -14.55
N PHE A 862 31.17 -19.75 -14.09
CA PHE A 862 31.17 -19.31 -12.70
C PHE A 862 30.17 -18.16 -12.56
N ILE A 863 28.97 -18.46 -12.07
CA ILE A 863 28.09 -17.43 -11.53
C ILE A 863 28.83 -16.89 -10.30
N ALA A 864 29.37 -15.67 -10.39
CA ALA A 864 29.85 -14.97 -9.21
C ALA A 864 28.62 -14.71 -8.32
N THR A 865 28.39 -15.57 -7.33
CA THR A 865 27.68 -15.17 -6.13
C THR A 865 28.50 -14.05 -5.53
N GLU A 866 28.04 -12.81 -5.62
CA GLU A 866 28.60 -11.71 -4.84
C GLU A 866 28.60 -12.14 -3.38
N ALA A 867 29.78 -12.43 -2.84
CA ALA A 867 29.94 -12.63 -1.42
C ALA A 867 29.59 -11.31 -0.72
N PRO A 868 28.87 -11.33 0.41
CA PRO A 868 28.51 -10.12 1.12
C PRO A 868 29.79 -9.37 1.51
N VAL A 869 29.87 -8.11 1.09
CA VAL A 869 30.95 -7.20 1.48
C VAL A 869 30.95 -7.09 3.00
N SER A 870 31.94 -7.73 3.62
CA SER A 870 32.28 -7.54 5.02
C SER A 870 32.68 -6.08 5.22
N TYR A 871 31.83 -5.31 5.91
CA TYR A 871 32.20 -3.98 6.39
C TYR A 871 33.21 -4.13 7.52
N SER A 872 34.51 -4.12 7.19
CA SER A 872 35.54 -3.78 8.16
C SER A 872 35.53 -2.27 8.37
N THR A 873 35.25 -1.88 9.60
CA THR A 873 35.27 -0.52 10.11
C THR A 873 36.64 0.15 9.95
N GLY A 874 36.63 1.34 9.33
CA GLY A 874 37.52 2.44 9.68
C GLY A 874 38.82 2.61 8.86
N SER A 875 38.76 3.44 7.82
CA SER A 875 39.74 4.53 7.67
C SER A 875 39.18 5.67 6.81
N ASN A 876 39.39 6.89 7.29
CA ASN A 876 38.82 8.14 6.78
C ASN A 876 39.19 8.42 5.31
N HIS A 877 38.18 8.53 4.44
CA HIS A 877 38.34 9.23 3.16
C HIS A 877 37.49 10.50 3.10
N ARG A 878 38.23 11.59 2.92
CA ARG A 878 37.83 12.99 2.82
C ARG A 878 37.11 13.21 1.50
N LEU A 879 35.84 13.64 1.54
CA LEU A 879 35.04 13.99 0.37
C LEU A 879 35.51 15.36 -0.16
N ASP A 880 36.12 15.38 -1.34
CA ASP A 880 36.28 16.60 -2.13
C ASP A 880 35.13 16.73 -3.13
N LYS A 881 34.34 17.80 -2.92
CA LYS A 881 33.27 18.29 -3.77
C LYS A 881 33.88 18.78 -5.10
N ARG A 882 33.32 18.37 -6.24
CA ARG A 882 33.50 19.12 -7.50
C ARG A 882 32.15 19.61 -8.01
N ASP A 883 32.11 20.93 -8.17
CA ASP A 883 31.01 21.70 -8.74
C ASP A 883 30.80 21.39 -10.22
N VAL A 884 29.52 21.26 -10.58
CA VAL A 884 29.03 21.17 -11.95
C VAL A 884 29.00 22.59 -12.52
N ARG A 885 29.78 22.84 -13.58
CA ARG A 885 29.64 24.04 -14.42
C ARG A 885 28.99 23.65 -15.74
N LYS A 886 27.75 24.11 -15.92
CA LYS A 886 27.02 24.17 -17.19
C LYS A 886 27.81 25.04 -18.19
N GLU A 887 27.98 24.57 -19.41
CA GLU A 887 28.06 25.46 -20.58
C GLU A 887 27.16 24.94 -21.70
N THR A 888 26.44 25.90 -22.25
CA THR A 888 25.39 25.86 -23.26
C THR A 888 25.94 25.77 -24.68
N THR A 889 25.07 25.36 -25.58
CA THR A 889 25.24 25.22 -27.04
C THR A 889 25.38 26.56 -27.80
N ASP A 890 25.87 26.40 -29.03
CA ASP A 890 25.79 27.24 -30.24
C ASP A 890 26.87 28.34 -30.44
N ASP A 891 27.74 28.16 -31.46
CA ASP A 891 27.63 28.90 -32.74
C ASP A 891 28.75 28.60 -33.79
N PHE A 892 28.34 28.59 -35.07
CA PHE A 892 29.02 28.91 -36.36
C PHE A 892 30.21 28.10 -36.98
N ILE A 893 29.86 27.42 -38.09
CA ILE A 893 30.34 27.51 -39.51
C ILE A 893 31.85 27.45 -39.89
N ASP A 894 32.17 26.40 -40.66
CA ASP A 894 32.94 26.31 -41.93
C ASP A 894 34.19 27.19 -42.13
N GLU A 895 35.39 26.57 -42.18
CA GLU A 895 36.33 26.88 -43.26
C GLU A 895 37.41 25.79 -43.51
N ARG A 896 37.74 25.72 -44.79
CA ARG A 896 38.54 24.74 -45.53
C ARG A 896 40.07 24.80 -45.28
N LYS A 897 40.66 23.62 -45.52
CA LYS A 897 41.90 23.32 -46.30
C LYS A 897 43.26 23.13 -45.58
N ASN A 898 43.77 21.93 -45.86
CA ASN A 898 45.15 21.57 -46.24
C ASN A 898 46.26 21.71 -45.21
N HIS A 899 46.60 20.57 -44.58
CA HIS A 899 47.96 20.05 -44.77
C HIS A 899 47.99 18.53 -44.89
N THR A 900 48.28 18.08 -46.10
CA THR A 900 48.73 16.75 -46.47
C THR A 900 50.08 16.45 -45.80
N LYS A 901 50.12 15.36 -45.03
CA LYS A 901 51.23 14.41 -45.09
C LYS A 901 50.67 13.02 -44.78
N LYS A 902 50.40 12.28 -45.86
CA LYS A 902 50.21 10.83 -45.85
C LYS A 902 51.51 10.19 -45.34
N GLU A 903 51.45 9.54 -44.19
CA GLU A 903 52.21 8.31 -43.97
C GLU A 903 51.23 7.16 -44.20
N GLU A 904 51.37 6.51 -45.34
CA GLU A 904 50.66 5.28 -45.67
C GLU A 904 51.23 4.15 -44.81
N THR A 905 50.69 3.96 -43.60
CA THR A 905 50.68 2.65 -42.98
C THR A 905 49.55 1.85 -43.60
N HIS A 906 49.87 0.76 -44.30
CA HIS A 906 48.90 -0.22 -44.77
C HIS A 906 48.06 -0.79 -43.60
N GLN A 907 46.98 -0.11 -43.21
CA GLN A 907 45.94 -0.65 -42.35
C GLN A 907 44.91 -1.34 -43.26
N LYS A 908 44.74 -2.66 -43.09
CA LYS A 908 43.67 -3.42 -43.74
C LYS A 908 42.32 -2.83 -43.30
N HIS A 909 41.38 -2.64 -44.23
CA HIS A 909 40.01 -2.21 -43.89
C HIS A 909 39.35 -3.20 -42.91
N PRO A 910 38.59 -2.72 -41.92
CA PRO A 910 37.92 -3.58 -40.95
C PRO A 910 36.88 -4.46 -41.64
N VAL A 911 36.87 -5.74 -41.30
CA VAL A 911 35.89 -6.70 -41.81
C VAL A 911 34.61 -6.60 -40.98
N LEU A 912 33.53 -6.13 -41.60
CA LEU A 912 32.21 -6.11 -40.99
C LEU A 912 31.61 -7.52 -41.01
N LEU A 913 31.24 -8.02 -39.84
CA LEU A 913 30.59 -9.32 -39.65
C LEU A 913 29.19 -9.09 -39.11
N ASN A 914 28.19 -9.42 -39.93
CA ASN A 914 26.77 -9.42 -39.58
C ASN A 914 26.11 -10.74 -40.01
N CYS A 915 24.83 -10.91 -39.69
CA CYS A 915 24.06 -12.11 -40.03
C CYS A 915 23.78 -12.34 -41.51
N SER A 916 24.05 -11.36 -42.36
CA SER A 916 24.02 -11.55 -43.82
C SER A 916 25.33 -12.15 -44.34
N SER A 917 26.43 -12.00 -43.60
CA SER A 917 27.79 -12.38 -44.00
C SER A 917 28.34 -13.63 -43.30
N ALA A 918 27.70 -14.06 -42.23
CA ALA A 918 28.14 -15.16 -41.37
C ALA A 918 26.94 -15.96 -40.83
N PRO A 919 27.12 -17.25 -40.48
CA PRO A 919 26.12 -18.01 -39.75
C PRO A 919 25.79 -17.32 -38.42
N CYS A 920 24.51 -17.09 -38.18
CA CYS A 920 24.01 -16.50 -36.94
C CYS A 920 23.19 -17.49 -36.14
N TRP A 921 23.26 -17.32 -34.84
CA TRP A 921 22.26 -17.86 -33.94
C TRP A 921 21.19 -16.80 -33.69
N GLU A 922 19.98 -17.27 -33.34
CA GLU A 922 18.80 -16.45 -33.16
C GLU A 922 18.08 -16.81 -31.86
N VAL A 923 17.71 -15.79 -31.09
CA VAL A 923 16.88 -15.90 -29.90
C VAL A 923 15.61 -15.07 -30.08
N ILE A 924 14.48 -15.67 -29.73
CA ILE A 924 13.16 -15.05 -29.84
C ILE A 924 12.59 -14.91 -28.44
N CYS A 925 12.34 -13.67 -28.03
CA CYS A 925 11.75 -13.33 -26.75
C CYS A 925 10.35 -12.74 -26.94
N SER A 926 9.41 -13.16 -26.10
CA SER A 926 8.04 -12.62 -26.07
C SER A 926 7.78 -11.99 -24.71
N MET A 927 7.14 -10.82 -24.72
CA MET A 927 6.69 -10.11 -23.55
C MET A 927 5.21 -9.77 -23.69
N GLU A 928 4.45 -10.07 -22.64
CA GLU A 928 3.06 -9.64 -22.53
C GLU A 928 2.98 -8.38 -21.66
N ASN A 929 2.13 -7.43 -22.05
CA ASN A 929 1.87 -6.18 -21.30
C ASN A 929 3.13 -5.37 -20.99
N LEU A 930 3.77 -4.81 -22.02
CA LEU A 930 4.76 -3.75 -21.84
C LEU A 930 4.03 -2.42 -21.65
N ASP A 931 3.96 -1.95 -20.41
CA ASP A 931 3.18 -0.78 -20.02
C ASP A 931 3.86 0.55 -20.39
N ARG A 932 3.11 1.65 -20.31
CA ARG A 932 3.62 2.99 -20.57
C ARG A 932 4.82 3.31 -19.67
N GLY A 933 5.93 3.71 -20.29
CA GLY A 933 7.18 4.07 -19.60
C GLY A 933 8.00 2.86 -19.13
N GLU A 934 7.49 1.65 -19.31
CA GLU A 934 8.20 0.42 -18.95
C GLU A 934 9.31 0.11 -19.96
N ARG A 935 10.36 -0.53 -19.46
CA ARG A 935 11.54 -0.92 -20.22
C ARG A 935 11.79 -2.40 -20.02
N ALA A 936 12.17 -3.08 -21.09
CA ALA A 936 12.55 -4.47 -21.05
C ALA A 936 13.98 -4.60 -21.61
N THR A 937 14.86 -5.25 -20.84
CA THR A 937 16.27 -5.37 -21.22
C THR A 937 16.64 -6.83 -21.43
N VAL A 938 17.39 -7.09 -22.51
CA VAL A 938 18.01 -8.39 -22.79
C VAL A 938 19.50 -8.19 -22.96
N LYS A 939 20.29 -8.88 -22.12
CA LYS A 939 21.76 -8.88 -22.24
C LYS A 939 22.21 -10.23 -22.77
N LEU A 940 22.94 -10.17 -23.87
CA LEU A 940 23.58 -11.30 -24.49
C LEU A 940 25.04 -11.34 -24.05
N HIS A 941 25.41 -12.36 -23.28
CA HIS A 941 26.80 -12.61 -22.91
C HIS A 941 27.46 -13.54 -23.93
N SER A 942 28.55 -13.08 -24.53
CA SER A 942 29.32 -13.82 -25.52
C SER A 942 30.81 -13.72 -25.23
N ILE A 943 31.60 -14.68 -25.72
CA ILE A 943 33.05 -14.66 -25.60
C ILE A 943 33.66 -14.32 -26.95
N LEU A 944 34.52 -13.31 -26.96
CA LEU A 944 35.36 -13.02 -28.10
C LEU A 944 36.45 -14.09 -28.20
N TRP A 945 36.40 -14.94 -29.22
CA TRP A 945 37.23 -16.13 -29.32
C TRP A 945 38.66 -15.82 -29.81
N ILE A 946 39.56 -15.63 -28.85
CA ILE A 946 40.94 -15.18 -29.09
C ILE A 946 41.77 -16.18 -29.91
N PRO A 947 41.67 -17.51 -29.74
CA PRO A 947 42.41 -18.46 -30.57
C PRO A 947 42.19 -18.24 -32.08
N SER A 948 40.96 -17.87 -32.49
CA SER A 948 40.62 -17.60 -33.88
C SER A 948 41.18 -16.26 -34.35
N LEU A 949 41.20 -15.25 -33.50
CA LEU A 949 41.73 -13.93 -33.81
C LEU A 949 43.26 -13.94 -33.92
N LEU A 950 43.94 -14.76 -33.12
CA LEU A 950 45.40 -14.97 -33.21
C LEU A 950 45.85 -15.64 -34.51
N LYS A 951 45.01 -16.48 -35.14
CA LYS A 951 45.27 -17.01 -36.49
C LYS A 951 45.30 -15.90 -37.55
N ARG A 952 44.81 -14.70 -37.23
CA ARG A 952 44.54 -13.59 -38.17
C ARG A 952 45.18 -12.28 -37.69
N PRO A 953 46.51 -12.23 -37.49
CA PRO A 953 47.17 -11.04 -36.97
C PRO A 953 47.02 -9.85 -37.94
N GLN A 954 46.89 -8.64 -37.39
CA GLN A 954 46.72 -7.37 -38.12
C GLN A 954 45.40 -7.24 -38.90
N GLN A 955 44.40 -8.08 -38.64
CA GLN A 955 43.05 -7.95 -39.21
C GLN A 955 42.10 -7.34 -38.16
N GLN A 956 41.35 -6.31 -38.55
CA GLN A 956 40.35 -5.67 -37.70
C GLN A 956 38.96 -6.22 -38.02
N PHE A 957 38.12 -6.39 -37.00
CA PHE A 957 36.75 -6.88 -37.15
C PHE A 957 35.75 -5.92 -36.53
N ILE A 958 34.56 -5.80 -37.13
CA ILE A 958 33.40 -5.14 -36.52
C ILE A 958 32.31 -6.20 -36.41
N LEU A 959 32.03 -6.64 -35.19
CA LEU A 959 31.02 -7.66 -34.89
C LEU A 959 29.70 -6.95 -34.63
N LEU A 960 28.71 -7.15 -35.52
CA LEU A 960 27.40 -6.50 -35.43
C LEU A 960 26.32 -7.54 -35.12
N SER A 961 25.69 -7.39 -33.96
CA SER A 961 24.42 -8.06 -33.66
C SER A 961 23.25 -7.14 -33.98
N GLN A 962 22.10 -7.72 -34.31
CA GLN A 962 20.88 -7.01 -34.65
C GLN A 962 19.72 -7.49 -33.77
N GLY A 963 18.92 -6.55 -33.28
CA GLY A 963 17.67 -6.80 -32.58
C GLY A 963 16.51 -6.13 -33.31
N SER A 964 15.39 -6.85 -33.47
CA SER A 964 14.17 -6.35 -34.10
C SER A 964 12.96 -6.68 -33.23
N PHE A 965 12.03 -5.75 -33.07
CA PHE A 965 10.77 -5.99 -32.36
C PHE A 965 9.55 -5.89 -33.27
N GLN A 966 8.52 -6.65 -32.93
CA GLN A 966 7.20 -6.61 -33.55
C GLN A 966 6.12 -6.60 -32.47
N VAL A 967 5.20 -5.65 -32.55
CA VAL A 967 3.98 -5.66 -31.72
C VAL A 967 3.07 -6.76 -32.20
N THR A 968 2.70 -7.68 -31.31
CA THR A 968 1.82 -8.83 -31.61
C THR A 968 0.35 -8.53 -31.36
N GLY A 969 0.05 -7.56 -30.48
CA GLY A 969 -1.32 -7.11 -30.18
C GLY A 969 -1.37 -6.16 -28.99
N VAL A 970 -2.59 -5.85 -28.54
CA VAL A 970 -2.86 -5.05 -27.35
C VAL A 970 -3.89 -5.74 -26.46
N PRO A 971 -3.88 -5.50 -25.13
CA PRO A 971 -4.80 -6.15 -24.19
C PRO A 971 -6.23 -5.58 -24.22
N TYR A 972 -6.51 -4.58 -25.04
CA TYR A 972 -7.78 -3.86 -25.10
C TYR A 972 -8.76 -4.48 -26.10
N LYS A 973 -10.06 -4.20 -25.90
CA LYS A 973 -11.13 -4.60 -26.85
C LYS A 973 -10.96 -3.96 -28.23
N ILE A 974 -10.33 -2.80 -28.28
CA ILE A 974 -10.04 -2.05 -29.51
C ILE A 974 -8.64 -2.45 -29.98
N GLN A 975 -8.54 -2.93 -31.21
CA GLN A 975 -7.26 -3.31 -31.82
C GLN A 975 -6.73 -2.15 -32.67
N PRO A 976 -5.41 -1.86 -32.65
CA PRO A 976 -4.81 -0.81 -33.46
C PRO A 976 -4.86 -1.16 -34.95
N GLU A 977 -5.00 -0.15 -35.81
CA GLU A 977 -5.06 -0.36 -37.27
C GLU A 977 -3.72 -0.85 -37.86
N THR A 978 -2.60 -0.53 -37.23
CA THR A 978 -1.25 -0.92 -37.68
C THR A 978 -0.40 -1.41 -36.52
N LEU A 979 0.26 -2.55 -36.71
CA LEU A 979 1.23 -3.09 -35.75
C LEU A 979 2.60 -2.44 -35.98
N LEU A 980 3.23 -1.99 -34.88
CA LEU A 980 4.53 -1.33 -34.92
C LEU A 980 5.66 -2.36 -35.02
N THR A 981 6.72 -1.97 -35.75
CA THR A 981 7.98 -2.71 -35.85
C THR A 981 9.15 -1.74 -35.76
N GLY A 982 10.31 -2.22 -35.31
CA GLY A 982 11.53 -1.42 -35.27
C GLY A 982 12.76 -2.28 -35.01
N GLU A 983 13.94 -1.71 -35.26
CA GLU A 983 15.21 -2.44 -35.22
C GLU A 983 16.33 -1.59 -34.59
N ALA A 984 17.30 -2.26 -33.98
CA ALA A 984 18.52 -1.67 -33.44
C ALA A 984 19.70 -2.63 -33.62
N ALA A 985 20.93 -2.12 -33.56
CA ALA A 985 22.14 -2.94 -33.65
C ALA A 985 23.12 -2.60 -32.51
N ALA A 986 23.86 -3.61 -32.06
CA ALA A 986 24.98 -3.45 -31.14
C ALA A 986 26.29 -3.89 -31.82
N ASN A 987 27.33 -3.06 -31.74
CA ASN A 987 28.60 -3.30 -32.42
C ASN A 987 29.79 -3.39 -31.47
N THR A 988 30.68 -4.35 -31.71
CA THR A 988 31.97 -4.47 -31.03
C THR A 988 33.09 -4.38 -32.05
N THR A 989 34.03 -3.45 -31.84
CA THR A 989 35.20 -3.31 -32.72
C THR A 989 36.39 -4.08 -32.14
N VAL A 990 37.08 -4.86 -32.96
CA VAL A 990 38.28 -5.61 -32.57
C VAL A 990 39.47 -5.00 -33.31
N LEU A 991 40.38 -4.40 -32.54
CA LEU A 991 41.54 -3.67 -33.04
C LEU A 991 42.83 -4.46 -32.79
N TRP A 992 43.70 -4.54 -33.78
CA TRP A 992 45.02 -5.18 -33.64
C TRP A 992 46.13 -4.13 -33.58
N VAL A 993 46.87 -4.08 -32.48
CA VAL A 993 47.99 -3.16 -32.27
C VAL A 993 49.29 -3.95 -32.26
N SER A 994 50.28 -3.54 -33.07
CA SER A 994 51.61 -4.14 -33.04
C SER A 994 52.35 -3.64 -31.78
N PRO A 995 53.00 -4.52 -30.99
CA PRO A 995 53.85 -4.09 -29.88
C PRO A 995 55.10 -3.41 -30.45
N VAL A 996 55.03 -2.10 -30.68
CA VAL A 996 56.17 -1.29 -31.08
C VAL A 996 56.89 -0.84 -29.82
N GLY A 997 58.09 -1.37 -29.57
CA GLY A 997 59.12 -0.65 -28.80
C GLY A 997 59.65 -1.28 -27.52
N GLN A 998 60.17 -2.50 -27.56
CA GLN A 998 61.28 -2.87 -26.69
C GLN A 998 62.52 -3.13 -27.56
N LYS A 999 63.29 -2.07 -27.84
CA LYS A 999 64.67 -2.23 -28.33
C LYS A 999 65.58 -2.30 -27.11
N GLU A 1000 66.29 -3.42 -26.95
CA GLU A 1000 67.36 -3.54 -25.95
C GLU A 1000 68.39 -2.42 -26.14
N ILE A 1001 68.70 -1.70 -25.05
CA ILE A 1001 69.61 -0.54 -25.09
C ILE A 1001 71.03 -1.06 -25.35
N PRO A 1002 71.74 -0.56 -26.39
CA PRO A 1002 73.09 -1.01 -26.71
C PRO A 1002 74.09 -0.71 -25.58
N LEU A 1003 74.92 -1.69 -25.23
CA LEU A 1003 75.89 -1.62 -24.12
C LEU A 1003 76.81 -0.38 -24.15
N TRP A 1004 77.07 0.20 -25.33
CA TRP A 1004 77.89 1.40 -25.47
C TRP A 1004 77.26 2.66 -24.86
N TRP A 1005 75.93 2.74 -24.72
CA TRP A 1005 75.26 3.85 -24.03
C TRP A 1005 75.57 3.83 -22.53
N ILE A 1006 75.69 2.63 -21.95
CA ILE A 1006 76.08 2.46 -20.54
C ILE A 1006 77.55 2.87 -20.35
N ILE A 1007 78.43 2.50 -21.29
CA ILE A 1007 79.85 2.88 -21.25
C ILE A 1007 80.03 4.40 -21.38
N VAL A 1008 79.29 5.06 -22.27
CA VAL A 1008 79.29 6.52 -22.42
C VAL A 1008 78.73 7.19 -21.17
N GLY A 1009 77.67 6.66 -20.58
CA GLY A 1009 77.12 7.13 -19.31
C GLY A 1009 78.13 7.04 -18.16
N ALA A 1010 78.86 5.92 -18.05
CA ALA A 1010 79.89 5.73 -17.02
C ALA A 1010 81.09 6.69 -17.18
N LEU A 1011 81.56 6.89 -18.42
CA LEU A 1011 82.64 7.85 -18.72
C LEU A 1011 82.20 9.30 -18.47
N GLY A 1012 80.96 9.65 -18.82
CA GLY A 1012 80.38 10.96 -18.52
C GLY A 1012 80.26 11.21 -17.01
N GLY A 1013 79.83 10.20 -16.25
CA GLY A 1013 79.77 10.27 -14.79
C GLY A 1013 81.12 10.47 -14.12
N LEU A 1014 82.16 9.76 -14.58
CA LEU A 1014 83.53 9.92 -14.07
C LEU A 1014 84.11 11.32 -14.35
N LEU A 1015 83.81 11.87 -15.53
CA LEU A 1015 84.28 13.20 -15.92
C LEU A 1015 83.59 14.31 -15.09
N LEU A 1016 82.30 14.12 -14.82
CA LEU A 1016 81.54 15.02 -13.94
C LEU A 1016 82.02 14.93 -12.49
N LEU A 1017 82.36 13.73 -11.99
CA LEU A 1017 82.96 13.53 -10.67
C LEU A 1017 84.32 14.24 -10.55
N ALA A 1018 85.19 14.11 -11.56
CA ALA A 1018 86.49 14.78 -11.58
C ALA A 1018 86.34 16.31 -11.56
N LEU A 1019 85.38 16.84 -12.32
CA LEU A 1019 85.04 18.27 -12.32
C LEU A 1019 84.53 18.72 -10.94
N PHE A 1020 83.73 17.90 -10.27
CA PHE A 1020 83.24 18.18 -8.92
C PHE A 1020 84.38 18.22 -7.89
N VAL A 1021 85.32 17.26 -7.96
CA VAL A 1021 86.52 17.24 -7.10
C VAL A 1021 87.40 18.49 -7.34
N PHE A 1022 87.57 18.90 -8.60
CA PHE A 1022 88.29 20.11 -8.95
C PHE A 1022 87.63 21.37 -8.37
N VAL A 1023 86.29 21.47 -8.47
CA VAL A 1023 85.52 22.56 -7.86
C VAL A 1023 85.67 22.57 -6.34
N MET A 1024 85.56 21.42 -5.67
CA MET A 1024 85.75 21.32 -4.22
C MET A 1024 87.17 21.69 -3.78
N TRP A 1025 88.19 21.36 -4.58
CA TRP A 1025 89.56 21.81 -4.35
C TRP A 1025 89.72 23.32 -4.50
N LYS A 1026 89.12 23.92 -5.53
CA LYS A 1026 89.13 25.38 -5.78
C LYS A 1026 88.38 26.16 -4.70
N LEU A 1027 87.34 25.57 -4.10
CA LEU A 1027 86.57 26.12 -2.99
C LEU A 1027 87.23 25.92 -1.62
N GLY A 1028 88.46 25.39 -1.57
CA GLY A 1028 89.28 25.35 -0.35
C GLY A 1028 88.91 24.24 0.64
N PHE A 1029 88.05 23.29 0.25
CA PHE A 1029 87.55 22.21 1.10
C PHE A 1029 88.66 21.29 1.67
N PHE A 1030 89.83 21.23 1.02
CA PHE A 1030 90.96 20.39 1.44
C PHE A 1030 92.03 21.13 2.27
N LYS A 1031 91.82 22.40 2.67
CA LYS A 1031 92.76 23.13 3.54
C LYS A 1031 92.41 22.89 5.01
N ARG A 1032 93.14 21.97 5.66
CA ARG A 1032 93.05 21.70 7.11
C ARG A 1032 93.78 22.77 7.93
N THR A 1033 93.08 23.41 8.86
CA THR A 1033 93.66 24.07 10.04
C THR A 1033 93.96 23.01 11.09
N ARG A 1034 95.22 22.90 11.52
CA ARG A 1034 95.63 22.01 12.63
C ARG A 1034 95.06 22.53 13.96
N PRO A 1035 94.55 21.66 14.84
CA PRO A 1035 94.22 22.01 16.22
C PRO A 1035 95.50 22.25 17.04
N PRO A 1036 95.48 23.14 18.04
CA PRO A 1036 96.55 23.24 19.02
C PRO A 1036 96.59 21.99 19.90
N THR A 1037 97.80 21.48 20.06
CA THR A 1037 98.25 20.51 21.08
C THR A 1037 98.37 21.19 22.44
N GLU A 1038 98.48 20.34 23.47
CA GLU A 1038 98.73 20.64 24.89
C GLU A 1038 97.45 20.93 25.70
N ASP A 1039 97.14 20.26 26.81
CA ASP A 1039 97.83 19.21 27.53
C ASP A 1039 96.86 18.65 28.59
N GLU A 1040 97.18 17.44 29.03
CA GLU A 1040 97.07 16.96 30.41
C GLU A 1040 95.70 16.57 31.02
N ASP A 1041 95.79 15.39 31.62
CA ASP A 1041 95.15 14.95 32.86
C ASP A 1041 93.82 14.19 32.82
N GLU A 1042 94.03 12.87 32.78
CA GLU A 1042 93.86 12.01 33.96
C GLU A 1042 92.46 11.86 34.60
N LEU A 1043 92.11 10.57 34.65
CA LEU A 1043 91.70 9.81 35.84
C LEU A 1043 90.23 9.89 36.31
N THR A 1044 89.65 8.67 36.28
CA THR A 1044 88.87 8.01 37.35
C THR A 1044 87.46 8.54 37.62
N SER A 1045 86.45 7.74 37.29
CA SER A 1045 85.82 6.68 38.10
C SER A 1045 84.64 7.23 38.90
N ASP A 1046 83.43 6.90 38.47
CA ASP A 1046 82.59 5.89 39.12
C ASP A 1046 81.35 5.61 38.27
#